data_AF-A0A502IEC8-F1
#
_entry.id   AF-A0A502IEC8-F1
#
_cell.length_a   1.000
_cell.length_b   1.000
_cell.length_c   1.000
_cell.angle_alpha   90.00
_cell.angle_beta   90.00
_cell.angle_gamma   90.00
#
_symmetry.space_group_name_H-M   'P 1'
#
loop_
_entity.id
_entity.type
_entity.pdbx_description
1 polymer ?
#
loop_
_entity_poly.entity_id
_entity_poly.type
_entity_poly.pdbx_seq_one_letter_code
_entity_poly.pdbx_strand_id
1 'polypeptide(L)'
;MDTLAFVTICDEFFNSYEAAESRTRNGYEKVYEKARQQISDARQVLEAVIYLRQKLVILNHHKKLDYSKYTPVLDSIRDVARKELDPSFTALTETNWDELTRVIIENRKELHYFESETHPQLESKLHTFAHSYLRLRNFGVEFIEDDYKFYISDNSYELINNEIDRICREYGGEELLSALADRLGRTYNAITGRFMEYRQVSMGTTEVHAAMPFGYLMAIASKCAGTRGNTNPGLLDRLLILIADIIVVYEIQPYSQYEAMYISEEGLIEFIRTNILYDSFVGVAQTKASYASSLIRFLQAKFDGARYESFGVPVKDVTRVALALISKAETKKFTTVSAKDLALKTRMPEFKVAAAMDELLSVASGVVNSGLQFPPSSMDIDHYFKPAIKIGKIYKVFPKSIASLGCVNTVCASIALPNGKWANEIDSELGYAIEEYLRGAFLDKGISIAYGDRLGGDSDLEVDLLCETDEAIYIFEMKKKGLTRQAQSGDQSKILADLADSVLASHFQAMRIENVLKNNDSLQLVHKGVKKTVCLNNRQVQRISVSLPDFGALQDKTVLQRLLTIAALSKASHPDKSEDNKLKKWRDYSEKLKDLAMANGELGKNRMPFHNSLFMSIPQIIMLLDKSENANEFFKHIKSFIGTTTGSRDTYTEFLNRLTFLDRCKAEGLPV
;
A
#
# COMPACT_ATOMS: atom_id res chain seq x y z
N MET A 1 26.63 14.77 -14.39
CA MET A 1 27.46 15.63 -13.53
C MET A 1 28.02 14.79 -12.39
N ASP A 2 29.33 14.80 -12.17
CA ASP A 2 29.98 14.09 -11.05
C ASP A 2 29.89 14.90 -9.74
N THR A 3 29.82 14.23 -8.57
CA THR A 3 29.67 14.91 -7.27
C THR A 3 30.91 15.71 -6.89
N LEU A 4 32.12 15.17 -7.10
CA LEU A 4 33.35 15.88 -6.75
C LEU A 4 33.56 17.06 -7.70
N ALA A 5 33.28 16.86 -8.99
CA ALA A 5 33.28 17.95 -9.96
C ALA A 5 32.31 19.08 -9.53
N PHE A 6 31.11 18.73 -9.05
CA PHE A 6 30.12 19.72 -8.59
C PHE A 6 30.62 20.52 -7.38
N VAL A 7 31.21 19.83 -6.41
CA VAL A 7 31.82 20.46 -5.22
C VAL A 7 32.94 21.40 -5.63
N THR A 8 33.85 20.96 -6.52
CA THR A 8 34.97 21.77 -7.00
C THR A 8 34.49 23.04 -7.71
N ILE A 9 33.54 22.91 -8.65
CA ILE A 9 32.98 24.06 -9.37
C ILE A 9 32.30 25.04 -8.41
N CYS A 10 31.53 24.54 -7.43
CA CYS A 10 30.92 25.38 -6.42
C CYS A 10 31.98 26.15 -5.61
N ASP A 11 33.00 25.45 -5.11
CA ASP A 11 34.06 26.05 -4.29
C ASP A 11 34.84 27.12 -5.06
N GLU A 12 35.18 26.85 -6.34
CA GLU A 12 35.84 27.82 -7.22
C GLU A 12 35.00 29.08 -7.40
N PHE A 13 33.70 28.97 -7.67
CA PHE A 13 32.84 30.14 -7.85
C PHE A 13 32.52 30.88 -6.56
N PHE A 14 32.35 30.17 -5.43
CA PHE A 14 32.19 30.85 -4.14
C PHE A 14 33.42 31.68 -3.77
N ASN A 15 34.62 31.22 -4.15
CA ASN A 15 35.87 31.96 -3.93
C ASN A 15 36.08 33.10 -4.95
N SER A 16 35.54 32.96 -6.17
CA SER A 16 35.78 33.91 -7.27
C SER A 16 34.77 35.07 -7.33
N TYR A 17 33.58 34.91 -6.74
CA TYR A 17 32.51 35.90 -6.84
C TYR A 17 32.07 36.40 -5.47
N GLU A 18 32.28 37.69 -5.20
CA GLU A 18 31.69 38.36 -4.03
C GLU A 18 30.17 38.56 -4.23
N ALA A 19 29.42 38.50 -3.13
CA ALA A 19 27.97 38.63 -3.18
C ALA A 19 27.61 40.11 -3.41
N ALA A 20 26.87 40.42 -4.49
CA ALA A 20 26.41 41.78 -4.81
C ALA A 20 25.79 42.49 -3.58
N GLU A 21 26.01 43.80 -3.41
CA GLU A 21 25.64 44.49 -2.16
C GLU A 21 24.13 44.52 -1.89
N SER A 22 23.28 44.62 -2.92
CA SER A 22 21.82 44.69 -2.79
C SER A 22 21.08 43.92 -3.89
N ARG A 23 19.82 43.52 -3.60
CA ARG A 23 18.91 42.91 -4.57
C ARG A 23 18.44 43.91 -5.60
N THR A 24 18.27 43.46 -6.83
CA THR A 24 17.79 44.26 -7.95
C THR A 24 16.32 44.00 -8.25
N ARG A 25 15.64 45.00 -8.83
CA ARG A 25 14.24 44.84 -9.25
C ARG A 25 14.17 43.76 -10.34
N ASN A 26 13.37 42.71 -10.07
CA ASN A 26 13.21 41.52 -10.93
C ASN A 26 14.52 40.72 -11.12
N GLY A 27 15.50 40.84 -10.22
CA GLY A 27 16.76 40.09 -10.31
C GLY A 27 16.55 38.58 -10.33
N TYR A 28 15.75 38.07 -9.39
CA TYR A 28 15.37 36.65 -9.32
C TYR A 28 14.85 36.07 -10.65
N GLU A 29 13.95 36.79 -11.33
CA GLU A 29 13.34 36.34 -12.59
C GLU A 29 14.40 36.23 -13.70
N LYS A 30 15.27 37.24 -13.82
CA LYS A 30 16.36 37.27 -14.80
C LYS A 30 17.39 36.16 -14.55
N VAL A 31 17.70 35.89 -13.28
CA VAL A 31 18.62 34.80 -12.91
C VAL A 31 18.03 33.45 -13.33
N TYR A 32 16.75 33.23 -13.05
CA TYR A 32 16.08 31.98 -13.40
C TYR A 32 15.98 31.77 -14.91
N GLU A 33 15.69 32.82 -15.67
CA GLU A 33 15.65 32.76 -17.14
C GLU A 33 17.02 32.39 -17.71
N LYS A 34 18.09 33.09 -17.27
CA LYS A 34 19.48 32.79 -17.68
C LYS A 34 19.91 31.37 -17.30
N ALA A 35 19.59 30.94 -16.08
CA ALA A 35 19.90 29.60 -15.60
C ALA A 35 19.11 28.53 -16.38
N ARG A 36 17.83 28.78 -16.71
CA ARG A 36 16.98 27.83 -17.44
C ARG A 36 17.49 27.58 -18.86
N GLN A 37 18.09 28.58 -19.49
CA GLN A 37 18.76 28.44 -20.80
C GLN A 37 19.96 27.48 -20.76
N GLN A 38 20.52 27.20 -19.57
CA GLN A 38 21.62 26.25 -19.40
C GLN A 38 21.17 24.80 -19.19
N ILE A 39 19.86 24.54 -19.14
CA ILE A 39 19.28 23.22 -18.91
C ILE A 39 18.76 22.65 -20.23
N SER A 40 19.31 21.50 -20.63
CA SER A 40 18.84 20.72 -21.78
C SER A 40 17.54 19.97 -21.43
N ASP A 41 17.65 18.93 -20.62
CA ASP A 41 16.55 18.13 -20.11
C ASP A 41 16.29 18.45 -18.63
N ALA A 42 15.14 19.08 -18.36
CA ALA A 42 14.70 19.41 -17.01
C ALA A 42 14.53 18.18 -16.11
N ARG A 43 14.05 17.05 -16.66
CA ARG A 43 13.85 15.83 -15.90
C ARG A 43 15.18 15.25 -15.45
N GLN A 44 16.13 15.14 -16.38
CA GLN A 44 17.47 14.64 -16.08
C GLN A 44 18.16 15.51 -15.03
N VAL A 45 18.00 16.84 -15.10
CA VAL A 45 18.53 17.76 -14.09
C VAL A 45 17.87 17.55 -12.73
N LEU A 46 16.55 17.36 -12.66
CA LEU A 46 15.85 17.08 -11.40
C LEU A 46 16.34 15.77 -10.75
N GLU A 47 16.51 14.72 -11.53
CA GLU A 47 17.07 13.44 -11.08
C GLU A 47 18.52 13.61 -10.59
N ALA A 48 19.35 14.32 -11.35
CA ALA A 48 20.73 14.63 -10.97
C ALA A 48 20.82 15.46 -9.68
N VAL A 49 19.94 16.43 -9.46
CA VAL A 49 19.90 17.23 -8.24
C VAL A 49 19.57 16.37 -7.02
N ILE A 50 18.58 15.46 -7.12
CA ILE A 50 18.23 14.54 -6.02
C ILE A 50 19.43 13.66 -5.66
N TYR A 51 20.07 13.09 -6.68
CA TYR A 51 21.25 12.24 -6.54
C TYR A 51 22.45 12.98 -5.93
N LEU A 52 22.77 14.18 -6.43
CA LEU A 52 23.84 15.01 -5.88
C LEU A 52 23.57 15.34 -4.40
N ARG A 53 22.33 15.66 -4.04
CA ARG A 53 21.97 15.93 -2.64
C ARG A 53 22.18 14.70 -1.76
N GLN A 54 21.74 13.51 -2.19
CA GLN A 54 22.01 12.25 -1.49
C GLN A 54 23.53 12.02 -1.31
N LYS A 55 24.31 12.21 -2.37
CA LYS A 55 25.77 12.06 -2.36
C LYS A 55 26.47 13.01 -1.39
N LEU A 56 26.08 14.28 -1.39
CA LEU A 56 26.66 15.28 -0.49
C LEU A 56 26.38 14.93 0.98
N VAL A 57 25.18 14.44 1.31
CA VAL A 57 24.86 13.98 2.67
C VAL A 57 25.66 12.72 3.05
N ILE A 58 25.91 11.80 2.11
CA ILE A 58 26.83 10.67 2.33
C ILE A 58 28.25 11.18 2.63
N LEU A 59 28.76 12.14 1.86
CA LEU A 59 30.08 12.75 2.07
C LEU A 59 30.15 13.52 3.39
N ASN A 60 29.07 14.14 3.83
CA ASN A 60 28.99 14.76 5.16
C ASN A 60 29.23 13.72 6.27
N HIS A 61 28.53 12.59 6.23
CA HIS A 61 28.70 11.55 7.25
C HIS A 61 30.03 10.81 7.16
N HIS A 62 30.55 10.62 5.95
CA HIS A 62 31.78 9.86 5.71
C HIS A 62 33.07 10.69 5.85
N LYS A 63 33.07 11.91 5.29
CA LYS A 63 34.25 12.79 5.17
C LYS A 63 34.11 14.13 5.88
N LYS A 64 33.01 14.36 6.63
CA LYS A 64 32.73 15.63 7.32
C LYS A 64 32.65 16.84 6.37
N LEU A 65 32.22 16.61 5.12
CA LEU A 65 31.92 17.68 4.18
C LEU A 65 30.74 18.51 4.70
N ASP A 66 30.90 19.83 4.78
CA ASP A 66 29.77 20.73 5.06
C ASP A 66 28.85 20.85 3.83
N TYR A 67 27.90 19.94 3.75
CA TYR A 67 26.97 19.88 2.63
C TYR A 67 25.96 21.05 2.60
N SER A 68 25.78 21.74 3.73
CA SER A 68 24.82 22.86 3.86
C SER A 68 25.19 24.00 2.92
N LYS A 69 26.50 24.20 2.68
CA LYS A 69 27.05 25.16 1.72
C LYS A 69 26.51 24.98 0.30
N TYR A 70 26.31 23.74 -0.15
CA TYR A 70 25.93 23.42 -1.53
C TYR A 70 24.41 23.25 -1.72
N THR A 71 23.67 23.11 -0.62
CA THR A 71 22.22 22.84 -0.65
C THR A 71 21.43 23.97 -1.32
N PRO A 72 21.66 25.27 -1.02
CA PRO A 72 21.00 26.39 -1.70
C PRO A 72 21.22 26.43 -3.22
N VAL A 73 22.39 25.99 -3.69
CA VAL A 73 22.70 25.90 -5.12
C VAL A 73 21.80 24.87 -5.78
N LEU A 74 21.71 23.66 -5.19
CA LEU A 74 20.87 22.58 -5.69
C LEU A 74 19.37 22.91 -5.64
N ASP A 75 18.90 23.55 -4.55
CA ASP A 75 17.50 23.98 -4.44
C ASP A 75 17.14 25.05 -5.50
N SER A 76 18.07 25.96 -5.78
CA SER A 76 17.90 26.95 -6.85
C SER A 76 17.85 26.28 -8.23
N ILE A 77 18.76 25.34 -8.53
CA ILE A 77 18.76 24.59 -9.79
C ILE A 77 17.45 23.79 -9.95
N ARG A 78 16.97 23.13 -8.89
CA ARG A 78 15.70 22.39 -8.90
C ARG A 78 14.54 23.28 -9.30
N ASP A 79 14.45 24.46 -8.72
CA ASP A 79 13.36 25.39 -9.00
C ASP A 79 13.45 26.00 -10.40
N VAL A 80 14.66 26.24 -10.90
CA VAL A 80 14.90 26.65 -12.28
C VAL A 80 14.43 25.54 -13.24
N ALA A 81 14.80 24.29 -12.99
CA ALA A 81 14.43 23.16 -13.84
C ALA A 81 12.91 22.95 -13.95
N ARG A 82 12.15 23.31 -12.92
CA ARG A 82 10.68 23.23 -12.92
C ARG A 82 10.00 24.31 -13.77
N LYS A 83 10.71 25.35 -14.18
CA LYS A 83 10.16 26.38 -15.07
C LYS A 83 10.20 25.91 -16.53
N GLU A 84 9.15 26.26 -17.27
CA GLU A 84 9.13 26.10 -18.72
C GLU A 84 10.22 26.99 -19.37
N LEU A 85 10.89 26.45 -20.38
CA LEU A 85 11.80 27.23 -21.21
C LEU A 85 10.96 28.14 -22.12
N ASP A 86 11.31 29.41 -22.21
CA ASP A 86 10.63 30.32 -23.13
C ASP A 86 10.79 29.79 -24.58
N PRO A 87 9.69 29.66 -25.35
CA PRO A 87 9.70 29.10 -26.71
C PRO A 87 10.64 29.80 -27.70
N SER A 88 11.07 31.03 -27.40
CA SER A 88 12.02 31.80 -28.21
C SER A 88 13.47 31.30 -28.11
N PHE A 89 13.80 30.50 -27.10
CA PHE A 89 15.13 29.90 -26.94
C PHE A 89 15.18 28.47 -27.45
N THR A 90 16.32 28.11 -28.06
CA THR A 90 16.58 26.72 -28.45
C THR A 90 17.17 25.97 -27.25
N ALA A 91 16.61 24.79 -26.94
CA ALA A 91 17.15 23.94 -25.90
C ALA A 91 18.58 23.48 -26.25
N LEU A 92 19.46 23.44 -25.25
CA LEU A 92 20.82 22.92 -25.42
C LEU A 92 20.78 21.40 -25.70
N THR A 93 21.82 20.90 -26.35
CA THR A 93 22.03 19.46 -26.54
C THR A 93 22.38 18.76 -25.23
N GLU A 94 23.11 19.44 -24.35
CA GLU A 94 23.50 18.96 -23.03
C GLU A 94 23.42 20.10 -22.01
N THR A 95 23.17 19.77 -20.74
CA THR A 95 23.09 20.76 -19.66
C THR A 95 24.49 21.28 -19.35
N ASN A 96 24.66 22.61 -19.42
CA ASN A 96 25.91 23.27 -19.07
C ASN A 96 25.98 23.51 -17.56
N TRP A 97 26.45 22.50 -16.82
CA TRP A 97 26.51 22.53 -15.35
C TRP A 97 27.43 23.61 -14.78
N ASP A 98 28.53 23.93 -15.49
CA ASP A 98 29.48 24.96 -15.07
C ASP A 98 28.82 26.35 -15.12
N GLU A 99 28.29 26.74 -16.28
CA GLU A 99 27.60 28.02 -16.47
C GLU A 99 26.34 28.11 -15.60
N LEU A 100 25.57 27.03 -15.48
CA LEU A 100 24.41 26.96 -14.59
C LEU A 100 24.79 27.25 -13.14
N THR A 101 25.85 26.60 -12.64
CA THR A 101 26.32 26.80 -11.26
C THR A 101 26.88 28.21 -11.08
N ARG A 102 27.61 28.73 -12.07
CA ARG A 102 28.13 30.11 -12.08
C ARG A 102 27.01 31.14 -11.95
N VAL A 103 25.99 31.06 -12.81
CA VAL A 103 24.85 31.99 -12.81
C VAL A 103 24.16 31.99 -11.44
N ILE A 104 23.97 30.83 -10.82
CA ILE A 104 23.35 30.72 -9.50
C ILE A 104 24.22 31.33 -8.40
N ILE A 105 25.52 31.01 -8.35
CA ILE A 105 26.43 31.48 -7.28
C ILE A 105 26.75 32.97 -7.42
N GLU A 106 26.99 33.46 -8.63
CA GLU A 106 27.26 34.87 -8.92
C GLU A 106 26.08 35.76 -8.49
N ASN A 107 24.85 35.26 -8.64
CA ASN A 107 23.63 36.01 -8.34
C ASN A 107 22.93 35.56 -7.04
N ARG A 108 23.65 34.88 -6.14
CA ARG A 108 23.07 34.26 -4.93
C ARG A 108 22.26 35.17 -4.01
N LYS A 109 22.53 36.49 -3.98
CA LYS A 109 21.72 37.46 -3.20
C LYS A 109 20.30 37.65 -3.74
N GLU A 110 20.09 37.39 -5.03
CA GLU A 110 18.76 37.44 -5.66
C GLU A 110 17.91 36.21 -5.33
N LEU A 111 18.51 35.19 -4.71
CA LEU A 111 17.92 33.87 -4.51
C LEU A 111 17.64 33.62 -3.03
N HIS A 112 16.37 33.42 -2.68
CA HIS A 112 15.93 33.26 -1.29
C HIS A 112 16.56 32.06 -0.57
N TYR A 113 16.96 31.00 -1.30
CA TYR A 113 17.57 29.80 -0.73
C TYR A 113 18.91 30.05 -0.01
N PHE A 114 19.61 31.15 -0.33
CA PHE A 114 20.87 31.51 0.33
C PHE A 114 20.68 32.36 1.59
N GLU A 115 19.43 32.72 1.93
CA GLU A 115 19.10 33.52 3.11
C GLU A 115 18.54 32.69 4.27
N SER A 116 18.00 31.50 3.98
CA SER A 116 17.42 30.61 4.98
C SER A 116 18.21 29.32 5.11
N GLU A 117 18.55 28.94 6.34
CA GLU A 117 19.03 27.60 6.61
C GLU A 117 17.89 26.60 6.40
N THR A 118 18.15 25.55 5.61
CA THR A 118 17.21 24.43 5.49
C THR A 118 17.22 23.66 6.81
N HIS A 119 16.07 23.55 7.48
CA HIS A 119 15.99 22.79 8.72
C HIS A 119 16.32 21.30 8.48
N PRO A 120 17.27 20.69 9.22
CA PRO A 120 17.70 19.29 9.03
C PRO A 120 16.56 18.26 9.10
N GLN A 121 15.48 18.58 9.82
CA GLN A 121 14.29 17.71 9.95
C GLN A 121 13.59 17.46 8.60
N LEU A 122 13.69 18.41 7.65
CA LEU A 122 13.17 18.26 6.28
C LEU A 122 14.02 17.30 5.43
N GLU A 123 15.23 16.94 5.89
CA GLU A 123 16.17 16.08 5.19
C GLU A 123 16.36 14.71 5.84
N SER A 124 15.53 14.36 6.83
CA SER A 124 15.61 13.08 7.55
C SER A 124 15.74 11.86 6.64
N LYS A 125 15.05 11.85 5.49
CA LYS A 125 15.21 10.84 4.42
C LYS A 125 16.67 10.66 3.99
N LEU A 126 17.36 11.76 3.69
CA LEU A 126 18.73 11.76 3.17
C LEU A 126 19.73 11.30 4.22
N HIS A 127 19.57 11.75 5.47
CA HIS A 127 20.44 11.32 6.57
C HIS A 127 20.25 9.84 6.91
N THR A 128 19.00 9.38 6.95
CA THR A 128 18.67 7.96 7.18
C THR A 128 19.27 7.09 6.09
N PHE A 129 19.09 7.49 4.82
CA PHE A 129 19.70 6.81 3.68
C PHE A 129 21.22 6.75 3.79
N ALA A 130 21.89 7.87 4.06
CA ALA A 130 23.34 7.92 4.15
C ALA A 130 23.90 7.03 5.27
N HIS A 131 23.27 7.00 6.44
CA HIS A 131 23.68 6.12 7.53
C HIS A 131 23.53 4.64 7.17
N SER A 132 22.40 4.25 6.57
CA SER A 132 22.15 2.87 6.13
C SER A 132 23.11 2.45 5.02
N TYR A 133 23.31 3.30 4.02
CA TYR A 133 24.28 3.11 2.95
C TYR A 133 25.69 2.86 3.50
N LEU A 134 26.17 3.71 4.43
CA LEU A 134 27.51 3.58 5.01
C LEU A 134 27.66 2.31 5.87
N ARG A 135 26.63 1.94 6.64
CA ARG A 135 26.65 0.68 7.42
C ARG A 135 26.74 -0.54 6.52
N LEU A 136 25.95 -0.58 5.44
CA LEU A 136 25.99 -1.67 4.45
C LEU A 136 27.33 -1.73 3.71
N ARG A 137 27.88 -0.58 3.30
CA ARG A 137 29.23 -0.50 2.71
C ARG A 137 30.30 -1.04 3.67
N ASN A 138 30.25 -0.67 4.95
CA ASN A 138 31.18 -1.17 5.96
C ASN A 138 31.00 -2.67 6.23
N PHE A 139 29.80 -3.21 6.02
CA PHE A 139 29.52 -4.64 6.07
C PHE A 139 30.07 -5.40 4.83
N GLY A 140 30.43 -4.70 3.76
CA GLY A 140 30.99 -5.27 2.53
C GLY A 140 30.02 -5.28 1.35
N VAL A 141 28.85 -4.65 1.47
CA VAL A 141 27.88 -4.54 0.37
C VAL A 141 28.42 -3.59 -0.71
N GLU A 142 28.45 -4.09 -1.93
CA GLU A 142 28.77 -3.32 -3.13
C GLU A 142 27.52 -2.62 -3.65
N PHE A 143 27.71 -1.40 -4.14
CA PHE A 143 26.65 -0.59 -4.72
C PHE A 143 27.02 -0.22 -6.16
N ILE A 144 26.01 -0.24 -7.02
CA ILE A 144 26.08 0.24 -8.39
C ILE A 144 25.33 1.57 -8.43
N GLU A 145 25.87 2.50 -9.21
CA GLU A 145 25.27 3.80 -9.43
C GLU A 145 24.94 3.92 -10.91
N ASP A 146 23.66 4.03 -11.20
CA ASP A 146 23.15 4.05 -12.56
C ASP A 146 21.91 4.95 -12.63
N ASP A 147 21.77 5.72 -13.72
CA ASP A 147 20.69 6.69 -13.92
C ASP A 147 20.36 7.53 -12.67
N TYR A 148 21.39 8.10 -12.04
CA TYR A 148 21.27 8.94 -10.83
C TYR A 148 20.60 8.23 -9.64
N LYS A 149 20.75 6.90 -9.53
CA LYS A 149 20.21 6.10 -8.43
C LYS A 149 21.27 5.16 -7.88
N PHE A 150 21.03 4.70 -6.65
CA PHE A 150 21.86 3.70 -5.99
C PHE A 150 21.16 2.35 -5.97
N TYR A 151 21.88 1.31 -6.38
CA TYR A 151 21.41 -0.06 -6.34
C TYR A 151 22.39 -0.92 -5.58
N ILE A 152 21.90 -1.91 -4.84
CA ILE A 152 22.77 -2.97 -4.32
C ILE A 152 23.21 -3.81 -5.50
N SER A 153 24.52 -4.05 -5.62
CA SER A 153 25.09 -4.90 -6.67
C SER A 153 24.61 -6.33 -6.52
N ASP A 154 24.28 -6.99 -7.63
CA ASP A 154 23.91 -8.41 -7.66
C ASP A 154 25.01 -9.30 -7.03
N ASN A 155 26.28 -8.89 -7.12
CA ASN A 155 27.41 -9.57 -6.47
C ASN A 155 27.29 -9.64 -4.94
N SER A 156 26.53 -8.73 -4.33
CA SER A 156 26.32 -8.68 -2.88
C SER A 156 25.12 -9.49 -2.41
N TYR A 157 24.31 -10.04 -3.32
CA TYR A 157 23.09 -10.76 -2.92
C TYR A 157 23.40 -12.00 -2.09
N GLU A 158 24.40 -12.78 -2.50
CA GLU A 158 24.82 -13.97 -1.76
C GLU A 158 25.38 -13.61 -0.38
N LEU A 159 26.18 -12.55 -0.27
CA LEU A 159 26.72 -12.05 1.00
C LEU A 159 25.59 -11.71 1.99
N ILE A 160 24.62 -10.92 1.54
CA ILE A 160 23.49 -10.50 2.36
C ILE A 160 22.65 -11.70 2.77
N ASN A 161 22.32 -12.57 1.82
CA ASN A 161 21.49 -13.74 2.06
C ASN A 161 22.15 -14.72 3.06
N ASN A 162 23.44 -15.00 2.88
CA ASN A 162 24.20 -15.89 3.76
C ASN A 162 24.28 -15.33 5.19
N GLU A 163 24.44 -14.02 5.34
CA GLU A 163 24.47 -13.41 6.67
C GLU A 163 23.10 -13.46 7.36
N ILE A 164 22.01 -13.19 6.63
CA ILE A 164 20.65 -13.33 7.16
C ILE A 164 20.41 -14.77 7.63
N ASP A 165 20.70 -15.76 6.77
CA ASP A 165 20.51 -17.17 7.09
C ASP A 165 21.40 -17.60 8.28
N ARG A 166 22.66 -17.15 8.33
CA ARG A 166 23.58 -17.43 9.45
C ARG A 166 23.04 -16.89 10.76
N ILE A 167 22.67 -15.60 10.82
CA ILE A 167 22.14 -14.98 12.04
C ILE A 167 20.86 -15.69 12.50
N CYS A 168 19.94 -15.99 11.58
CA CYS A 168 18.66 -16.61 11.92
C CYS A 168 18.82 -18.04 12.46
N ARG A 169 19.73 -18.83 11.87
CA ARG A 169 20.03 -20.19 12.37
C ARG A 169 20.74 -20.16 13.73
N GLU A 170 21.68 -19.24 13.95
CA GLU A 170 22.38 -19.11 15.23
C GLU A 170 21.48 -18.59 16.36
N TYR A 171 20.60 -17.63 16.06
CA TYR A 171 19.65 -17.09 17.03
C TYR A 171 18.54 -18.10 17.37
N GLY A 172 18.08 -18.85 16.37
CA GLY A 172 17.00 -19.83 16.46
C GLY A 172 15.68 -19.28 15.93
N GLY A 173 15.03 -20.02 15.02
CA GLY A 173 13.79 -19.58 14.38
C GLY A 173 12.60 -19.54 15.33
N GLU A 174 12.50 -20.47 16.29
CA GLU A 174 11.42 -20.42 17.29
C GLU A 174 11.53 -19.18 18.19
N GLU A 175 12.75 -18.87 18.63
CA GLU A 175 13.02 -17.72 19.47
C GLU A 175 12.90 -16.41 18.70
N LEU A 176 13.25 -16.39 17.41
CA LEU A 176 13.06 -15.23 16.54
C LEU A 176 11.58 -14.91 16.34
N LEU A 177 10.75 -15.93 16.06
CA LEU A 177 9.29 -15.77 15.96
C LEU A 177 8.71 -15.18 17.26
N SER A 178 9.17 -15.66 18.42
CA SER A 178 8.73 -15.12 19.72
C SER A 178 9.15 -13.67 19.92
N ALA A 179 10.42 -13.35 19.66
CA ALA A 179 10.95 -12.00 19.83
C ALA A 179 10.27 -10.97 18.91
N LEU A 180 9.99 -11.36 17.66
CA LEU A 180 9.26 -10.51 16.70
C LEU A 180 7.80 -10.32 17.12
N ALA A 181 7.12 -11.38 17.57
CA ALA A 181 5.75 -11.27 18.08
C ALA A 181 5.65 -10.37 19.32
N ASP A 182 6.61 -10.44 20.24
CA ASP A 182 6.64 -9.56 21.41
C ASP A 182 6.87 -8.09 21.04
N ARG A 183 7.70 -7.80 20.02
CA ARG A 183 7.90 -6.44 19.50
C ARG A 183 6.64 -5.93 18.79
N LEU A 184 6.12 -6.69 17.82
CA LEU A 184 4.90 -6.37 17.08
C LEU A 184 3.67 -6.25 18.00
N GLY A 185 3.61 -7.06 19.05
CA GLY A 185 2.53 -7.05 20.05
C GLY A 185 2.35 -5.71 20.79
N ARG A 186 3.37 -4.84 20.76
CA ARG A 186 3.32 -3.49 21.34
C ARG A 186 2.46 -2.53 20.53
N THR A 187 2.29 -2.78 19.24
CA THR A 187 1.48 -1.92 18.35
C THR A 187 0.06 -2.43 18.14
N TYR A 188 -0.34 -3.50 18.85
CA TYR A 188 -1.71 -4.01 18.77
C TYR A 188 -2.73 -3.00 19.33
N ASN A 189 -3.71 -2.64 18.50
CA ASN A 189 -4.84 -1.83 18.87
C ASN A 189 -6.12 -2.68 19.00
N ALA A 190 -6.81 -2.56 20.13
CA ALA A 190 -8.00 -3.37 20.42
C ALA A 190 -9.25 -2.96 19.63
N ILE A 191 -9.36 -1.69 19.22
CA ILE A 191 -10.50 -1.18 18.45
C ILE A 191 -10.50 -1.79 17.05
N THR A 192 -9.38 -1.65 16.35
CA THR A 192 -9.17 -2.22 15.01
C THR A 192 -8.96 -3.73 15.06
N GLY A 193 -8.45 -4.25 16.18
CA GLY A 193 -8.10 -5.66 16.36
C GLY A 193 -6.89 -6.09 15.52
N ARG A 194 -5.98 -5.15 15.28
CA ARG A 194 -4.83 -5.27 14.37
C ARG A 194 -3.56 -4.74 15.03
N PHE A 195 -2.40 -5.20 14.56
CA PHE A 195 -1.12 -4.55 14.79
C PHE A 195 -1.01 -3.31 13.92
N MET A 196 -0.79 -2.15 14.54
CA MET A 196 -0.76 -0.84 13.89
C MET A 196 0.67 -0.46 13.49
N GLU A 197 1.29 -1.30 12.66
CA GLU A 197 2.51 -0.95 11.93
C GLU A 197 2.11 -0.25 10.62
N TYR A 198 2.05 1.08 10.66
CA TYR A 198 1.65 1.91 9.52
C TYR A 198 2.75 2.90 9.14
N ARG A 199 2.58 3.52 7.96
CA ARG A 199 3.52 4.51 7.42
C ARG A 199 3.60 5.72 8.33
N GLN A 200 4.78 5.97 8.87
CA GLN A 200 5.07 7.21 9.57
C GLN A 200 5.49 8.25 8.53
N VAL A 201 4.74 9.33 8.43
CA VAL A 201 5.03 10.47 7.54
C VAL A 201 5.12 11.74 8.35
N SER A 202 5.91 12.71 7.87
CA SER A 202 6.04 14.02 8.48
C SER A 202 5.26 15.09 7.73
N MET A 203 4.78 16.09 8.47
CA MET A 203 4.28 17.35 7.92
C MET A 203 5.39 18.43 7.86
N GLY A 204 6.64 18.03 8.03
CA GLY A 204 7.80 18.94 8.15
C GLY A 204 8.13 19.36 9.57
N THR A 205 7.47 18.77 10.58
CA THR A 205 7.65 19.11 12.00
C THR A 205 8.23 17.96 12.84
N THR A 206 8.25 16.75 12.29
CA THR A 206 8.71 15.54 12.97
C THR A 206 9.74 14.80 12.14
N GLU A 207 10.70 14.17 12.80
CA GLU A 207 11.63 13.24 12.17
C GLU A 207 10.92 11.91 11.88
N VAL A 208 11.19 11.34 10.71
CA VAL A 208 10.71 10.00 10.34
C VAL A 208 11.87 9.03 10.47
N HIS A 209 11.75 8.05 11.36
CA HIS A 209 12.73 7.00 11.54
C HIS A 209 12.54 5.85 10.55
N ALA A 210 13.59 5.06 10.32
CA ALA A 210 13.53 3.85 9.50
C ALA A 210 12.47 2.88 10.05
N ALA A 211 11.58 2.42 9.18
CA ALA A 211 10.53 1.48 9.51
C ALA A 211 11.11 0.08 9.75
N MET A 212 10.58 -0.62 10.74
CA MET A 212 10.95 -2.00 11.00
C MET A 212 10.18 -2.93 10.05
N PRO A 213 10.85 -3.74 9.23
CA PRO A 213 10.18 -4.49 8.19
C PRO A 213 9.61 -5.82 8.69
N PHE A 214 8.54 -5.73 9.47
CA PHE A 214 7.94 -6.89 10.13
C PHE A 214 7.46 -7.95 9.14
N GLY A 215 6.91 -7.57 7.98
CA GLY A 215 6.50 -8.51 6.94
C GLY A 215 7.65 -9.42 6.49
N TYR A 216 8.80 -8.83 6.16
CA TYR A 216 9.97 -9.58 5.73
C TYR A 216 10.66 -10.33 6.89
N LEU A 217 10.80 -9.70 8.07
CA LEU A 217 11.36 -10.35 9.26
C LEU A 217 10.56 -11.59 9.67
N MET A 218 9.23 -11.52 9.62
CA MET A 218 8.35 -12.67 9.89
C MET A 218 8.49 -13.76 8.84
N ALA A 219 8.72 -13.41 7.57
CA ALA A 219 8.98 -14.37 6.51
C ALA A 219 10.31 -15.12 6.74
N ILE A 220 11.38 -14.40 7.07
CA ILE A 220 12.68 -14.99 7.40
C ILE A 220 12.57 -15.89 8.64
N ALA A 221 11.92 -15.41 9.70
CA ALA A 221 11.73 -16.17 10.92
C ALA A 221 10.93 -17.45 10.68
N SER A 222 9.91 -17.38 9.82
CA SER A 222 9.09 -18.53 9.44
C SER A 222 9.91 -19.56 8.64
N LYS A 223 10.79 -19.13 7.72
CA LYS A 223 11.71 -20.00 6.98
C LYS A 223 12.57 -20.86 7.92
N CYS A 224 12.97 -20.29 9.05
CA CYS A 224 13.80 -20.96 10.05
C CYS A 224 13.01 -21.67 11.17
N ALA A 225 11.68 -21.71 11.10
CA ALA A 225 10.83 -22.25 12.15
C ALA A 225 11.20 -23.70 12.51
N GLY A 226 11.24 -24.02 13.80
CA GLY A 226 11.62 -25.35 14.31
C GLY A 226 13.13 -25.52 14.58
N THR A 227 13.95 -24.53 14.22
CA THR A 227 15.35 -24.44 14.68
C THR A 227 15.42 -23.77 16.05
N ARG A 228 16.40 -24.18 16.87
CA ARG A 228 16.71 -23.60 18.19
C ARG A 228 18.10 -23.02 18.18
N GLY A 229 18.29 -21.90 18.87
CA GLY A 229 19.56 -21.19 18.92
C GLY A 229 19.91 -20.67 20.31
N ASN A 230 20.93 -19.80 20.37
CA ASN A 230 21.54 -19.34 21.61
C ASN A 230 20.92 -18.04 22.18
N THR A 231 19.90 -17.48 21.52
CA THR A 231 19.15 -16.27 21.92
C THR A 231 20.00 -15.04 22.25
N ASN A 232 21.19 -14.91 21.66
CA ASN A 232 22.05 -13.76 21.87
C ASN A 232 21.39 -12.45 21.38
N PRO A 233 21.14 -11.45 22.26
CA PRO A 233 20.51 -10.18 21.88
C PRO A 233 21.27 -9.42 20.78
N GLY A 234 22.61 -9.51 20.76
CA GLY A 234 23.42 -8.84 19.75
C GLY A 234 23.21 -9.39 18.34
N LEU A 235 22.86 -10.68 18.20
CA LEU A 235 22.49 -11.27 16.91
C LEU A 235 21.15 -10.72 16.41
N LEU A 236 20.15 -10.62 17.30
CA LEU A 236 18.86 -10.04 16.96
C LEU A 236 19.01 -8.59 16.52
N ASP A 237 19.71 -7.75 17.29
CA ASP A 237 19.89 -6.34 16.94
C ASP A 237 20.64 -6.17 15.62
N ARG A 238 21.65 -7.01 15.34
CA ARG A 238 22.35 -7.02 14.06
C ARG A 238 21.42 -7.38 12.89
N LEU A 239 20.55 -8.38 13.05
CA LEU A 239 19.55 -8.73 12.04
C LEU A 239 18.60 -7.57 11.79
N LEU A 240 18.04 -6.99 12.84
CA LEU A 240 17.06 -5.90 12.71
C LEU A 240 17.66 -4.67 12.02
N ILE A 241 18.89 -4.30 12.37
CA ILE A 241 19.61 -3.19 11.72
C ILE A 241 19.88 -3.52 10.24
N LEU A 242 20.38 -4.72 9.93
CA LEU A 242 20.66 -5.13 8.56
C LEU A 242 19.41 -5.05 7.66
N ILE A 243 18.28 -5.61 8.11
CA ILE A 243 17.06 -5.61 7.31
C ILE A 243 16.45 -4.20 7.22
N ALA A 244 16.50 -3.40 8.29
CA ALA A 244 16.04 -2.01 8.24
C ALA A 244 16.88 -1.17 7.26
N ASP A 245 18.20 -1.32 7.27
CA ASP A 245 19.11 -0.62 6.35
C ASP A 245 18.85 -0.98 4.89
N ILE A 246 18.59 -2.25 4.61
CA ILE A 246 18.20 -2.72 3.29
C ILE A 246 16.94 -1.99 2.81
N ILE A 247 15.87 -1.95 3.62
CA ILE A 247 14.59 -1.33 3.24
C ILE A 247 14.72 0.18 3.02
N VAL A 248 15.56 0.86 3.80
CA VAL A 248 15.89 2.28 3.60
C VAL A 248 16.56 2.50 2.25
N VAL A 249 17.53 1.65 1.89
CA VAL A 249 18.25 1.73 0.62
C VAL A 249 17.37 1.41 -0.58
N TYR A 250 16.39 0.50 -0.44
CA TYR A 250 15.37 0.28 -1.47
C TYR A 250 14.43 1.49 -1.66
N GLU A 251 14.50 2.50 -0.79
CA GLU A 251 13.71 3.74 -0.84
C GLU A 251 12.19 3.56 -0.93
N ILE A 252 11.66 2.43 -0.41
CA ILE A 252 10.21 2.15 -0.42
C ILE A 252 9.45 2.83 0.73
N GLN A 253 10.16 3.41 1.71
CA GLN A 253 9.57 4.10 2.84
C GLN A 253 9.10 5.51 2.46
N PRO A 254 7.85 5.90 2.78
CA PRO A 254 7.39 7.27 2.63
C PRO A 254 7.92 8.15 3.75
N TYR A 255 8.15 9.43 3.46
CA TYR A 255 8.62 10.42 4.43
C TYR A 255 7.69 11.62 4.54
N SER A 256 6.86 11.90 3.52
CA SER A 256 5.98 13.06 3.48
C SER A 256 4.54 12.70 3.12
N GLN A 257 3.59 13.34 3.82
CA GLN A 257 2.16 13.25 3.49
C GLN A 257 1.85 13.80 2.09
N TYR A 258 2.67 14.73 1.58
CA TYR A 258 2.43 15.44 0.33
C TYR A 258 2.80 14.61 -0.91
N GLU A 259 3.56 13.53 -0.78
CA GLU A 259 3.96 12.67 -1.91
C GLU A 259 2.74 12.17 -2.70
N ALA A 260 1.65 11.79 -2.01
CA ALA A 260 0.43 11.31 -2.66
C ALA A 260 -0.36 12.44 -3.36
N MET A 261 -0.19 13.70 -2.93
CA MET A 261 -0.90 14.83 -3.50
C MET A 261 -0.29 15.26 -4.83
N TYR A 262 1.01 15.09 -5.05
CA TYR A 262 1.74 15.64 -6.21
C TYR A 262 2.29 14.56 -7.15
N ILE A 263 1.59 13.44 -7.27
CA ILE A 263 1.94 12.37 -8.21
C ILE A 263 1.77 12.87 -9.66
N SER A 264 2.82 12.76 -10.47
CA SER A 264 2.76 13.00 -11.93
C SER A 264 2.28 11.76 -12.68
N GLU A 265 1.93 11.93 -13.95
CA GLU A 265 1.48 10.82 -14.81
C GLU A 265 2.58 9.77 -14.98
N GLU A 266 3.83 10.21 -15.16
CA GLU A 266 5.00 9.35 -15.30
C GLU A 266 5.40 8.67 -13.98
N GLY A 267 5.19 9.36 -12.86
CA GLY A 267 5.55 8.87 -11.52
C GLY A 267 4.54 7.90 -10.92
N LEU A 268 3.32 7.79 -11.48
CA LEU A 268 2.24 7.01 -10.88
C LEU A 268 2.60 5.55 -10.67
N ILE A 269 3.16 4.87 -11.68
CA ILE A 269 3.43 3.43 -11.60
C ILE A 269 4.50 3.13 -10.54
N GLU A 270 5.53 3.98 -10.46
CA GLU A 270 6.58 3.83 -9.45
C GLU A 270 6.06 4.12 -8.04
N PHE A 271 5.21 5.13 -7.90
CA PHE A 271 4.53 5.42 -6.65
C PHE A 271 3.66 4.23 -6.19
N ILE A 272 2.87 3.63 -7.09
CA ILE A 272 2.06 2.45 -6.75
C ILE A 272 2.96 1.28 -6.36
N ARG A 273 4.01 1.01 -7.16
CA ARG A 273 4.96 -0.09 -6.91
C ARG A 273 5.60 0.02 -5.53
N THR A 274 6.17 1.18 -5.20
CA THR A 274 6.83 1.41 -3.89
C THR A 274 5.87 1.24 -2.72
N ASN A 275 4.62 1.71 -2.85
CA ASN A 275 3.62 1.51 -1.79
C ASN A 275 3.23 0.03 -1.64
N ILE A 276 3.05 -0.73 -2.72
CA ILE A 276 2.77 -2.18 -2.66
C ILE A 276 3.93 -2.95 -2.02
N LEU A 277 5.18 -2.61 -2.39
CA LEU A 277 6.37 -3.21 -1.78
C LEU A 277 6.46 -2.89 -0.29
N TYR A 278 6.15 -1.65 0.12
CA TYR A 278 6.08 -1.28 1.53
C TYR A 278 5.03 -2.09 2.29
N ASP A 279 3.81 -2.22 1.76
CA ASP A 279 2.76 -3.03 2.39
C ASP A 279 3.14 -4.51 2.51
N SER A 280 3.95 -5.01 1.57
CA SER A 280 4.38 -6.42 1.52
C SER A 280 5.57 -6.74 2.43
N PHE A 281 6.58 -5.85 2.49
CA PHE A 281 7.81 -6.09 3.25
C PHE A 281 7.81 -5.46 4.64
N VAL A 282 7.13 -4.32 4.81
CA VAL A 282 7.07 -3.61 6.08
C VAL A 282 5.82 -3.99 6.86
N GLY A 283 4.67 -3.87 6.20
CA GLY A 283 3.37 -4.22 6.78
C GLY A 283 3.22 -5.71 7.10
N VAL A 284 2.16 -6.02 7.84
CA VAL A 284 1.76 -7.41 8.11
C VAL A 284 0.32 -7.60 7.68
N ALA A 285 0.11 -8.51 6.73
CA ALA A 285 -1.21 -8.90 6.26
C ALA A 285 -2.01 -9.56 7.40
N GLN A 286 -3.17 -9.01 7.73
CA GLN A 286 -3.97 -9.42 8.88
C GLN A 286 -5.44 -9.02 8.75
N THR A 287 -6.30 -9.57 9.58
CA THR A 287 -7.68 -9.12 9.74
C THR A 287 -8.17 -9.38 11.17
N LYS A 288 -9.15 -8.61 11.66
CA LYS A 288 -9.70 -8.80 13.00
C LYS A 288 -10.42 -10.16 13.08
N ALA A 289 -10.14 -10.89 14.17
CA ALA A 289 -10.62 -12.26 14.35
C ALA A 289 -12.15 -12.41 14.31
N SER A 290 -12.89 -11.42 14.84
CA SER A 290 -14.35 -11.44 14.81
C SER A 290 -14.89 -11.33 13.39
N TYR A 291 -14.26 -10.53 12.53
CA TYR A 291 -14.67 -10.35 11.14
C TYR A 291 -14.39 -11.61 10.33
N ALA A 292 -13.18 -12.17 10.46
CA ALA A 292 -12.84 -13.46 9.87
C ALA A 292 -13.78 -14.58 10.31
N SER A 293 -14.05 -14.68 11.62
CA SER A 293 -14.93 -15.72 12.16
C SER A 293 -16.36 -15.58 11.64
N SER A 294 -16.86 -14.36 11.52
CA SER A 294 -18.20 -14.07 10.99
C SER A 294 -18.32 -14.52 9.53
N LEU A 295 -17.36 -14.12 8.68
CA LEU A 295 -17.31 -14.53 7.27
C LEU A 295 -17.18 -16.06 7.13
N ILE A 296 -16.27 -16.69 7.87
CA ILE A 296 -16.07 -18.16 7.79
C ILE A 296 -17.34 -18.92 8.20
N ARG A 297 -18.08 -18.45 9.21
CA ARG A 297 -19.37 -19.06 9.59
C ARG A 297 -20.42 -18.92 8.51
N PHE A 298 -20.50 -17.75 7.87
CA PHE A 298 -21.41 -17.52 6.75
C PHE A 298 -21.07 -18.46 5.58
N LEU A 299 -19.80 -18.54 5.19
CA LEU A 299 -19.33 -19.43 4.13
C LEU A 299 -19.55 -20.90 4.48
N GLN A 300 -19.31 -21.31 5.73
CA GLN A 300 -19.61 -22.67 6.18
C GLN A 300 -21.08 -23.04 5.96
N ALA A 301 -22.02 -22.14 6.25
CA ALA A 301 -23.45 -22.39 6.05
C ALA A 301 -23.83 -22.47 4.56
N LYS A 302 -23.16 -21.70 3.69
CA LYS A 302 -23.39 -21.69 2.24
C LYS A 302 -22.77 -22.89 1.53
N PHE A 303 -21.61 -23.35 1.98
CA PHE A 303 -20.78 -24.36 1.33
C PHE A 303 -20.68 -25.66 2.17
N ASP A 304 -21.80 -26.14 2.71
CA ASP A 304 -21.86 -27.34 3.58
C ASP A 304 -22.09 -28.67 2.84
N GLY A 305 -22.28 -28.63 1.52
CA GLY A 305 -22.56 -29.80 0.68
C GLY A 305 -21.34 -30.68 0.41
N ALA A 306 -21.58 -31.99 0.18
CA ALA A 306 -20.52 -32.97 -0.11
C ALA A 306 -19.72 -32.67 -1.40
N ARG A 307 -20.26 -31.84 -2.31
CA ARG A 307 -19.55 -31.40 -3.52
C ARG A 307 -18.39 -30.44 -3.25
N TYR A 308 -18.31 -29.86 -2.04
CA TYR A 308 -17.30 -28.88 -1.68
C TYR A 308 -16.20 -29.54 -0.86
N GLU A 309 -15.15 -29.97 -1.55
CA GLU A 309 -13.94 -30.54 -0.94
C GLU A 309 -12.68 -30.08 -1.66
N SER A 310 -11.56 -30.09 -0.95
CA SER A 310 -10.23 -29.80 -1.49
C SER A 310 -9.21 -30.72 -0.85
N PHE A 311 -8.38 -31.37 -1.67
CA PHE A 311 -7.41 -32.39 -1.29
C PHE A 311 -8.01 -33.50 -0.40
N GLY A 312 -9.23 -33.93 -0.73
CA GLY A 312 -9.98 -34.95 0.03
C GLY A 312 -10.50 -34.48 1.39
N VAL A 313 -10.42 -33.18 1.70
CA VAL A 313 -10.95 -32.58 2.93
C VAL A 313 -12.21 -31.78 2.61
N PRO A 314 -13.37 -32.09 3.22
CA PRO A 314 -14.60 -31.31 3.05
C PRO A 314 -14.43 -29.87 3.55
N VAL A 315 -14.96 -28.89 2.82
CA VAL A 315 -14.90 -27.45 3.21
C VAL A 315 -15.51 -27.20 4.60
N LYS A 316 -16.56 -27.94 4.96
CA LYS A 316 -17.13 -27.93 6.33
C LYS A 316 -16.10 -28.27 7.40
N ASP A 317 -15.24 -29.26 7.15
CA ASP A 317 -14.22 -29.68 8.09
C ASP A 317 -13.10 -28.63 8.18
N VAL A 318 -12.69 -28.06 7.05
CA VAL A 318 -11.73 -26.93 7.00
C VAL A 318 -12.22 -25.72 7.79
N THR A 319 -13.46 -25.28 7.56
CA THR A 319 -14.07 -24.12 8.24
C THR A 319 -14.19 -24.34 9.75
N ARG A 320 -14.58 -25.53 10.21
CA ARG A 320 -14.63 -25.88 11.64
C ARG A 320 -13.25 -25.81 12.29
N VAL A 321 -12.22 -26.38 11.65
CA VAL A 321 -10.85 -26.35 12.17
C VAL A 321 -10.30 -24.92 12.14
N ALA A 322 -10.55 -24.14 11.09
CA ALA A 322 -10.17 -22.74 11.01
C ALA A 322 -10.78 -21.89 12.14
N LEU A 323 -12.08 -22.04 12.44
CA LEU A 323 -12.73 -21.37 13.57
C LEU A 323 -12.13 -21.80 14.92
N ALA A 324 -11.77 -23.08 15.06
CA ALA A 324 -11.09 -23.57 16.26
C ALA A 324 -9.69 -22.95 16.42
N LEU A 325 -8.92 -22.84 15.34
CA LEU A 325 -7.61 -22.17 15.32
C LEU A 325 -7.73 -20.70 15.75
N ILE A 326 -8.63 -19.93 15.13
CA ILE A 326 -8.86 -18.52 15.50
C ILE A 326 -9.19 -18.40 16.99
N SER A 327 -10.01 -19.30 17.52
CA SER A 327 -10.39 -19.28 18.94
C SER A 327 -9.23 -19.59 19.89
N LYS A 328 -8.26 -20.42 19.45
CA LYS A 328 -7.09 -20.85 20.23
C LYS A 328 -5.92 -19.87 20.11
N ALA A 329 -5.81 -19.16 18.99
CA ALA A 329 -4.72 -18.22 18.75
C ALA A 329 -4.69 -17.09 19.79
N GLU A 330 -3.50 -16.75 20.26
CA GLU A 330 -3.27 -15.60 21.12
C GLU A 330 -3.10 -14.31 20.32
N THR A 331 -3.52 -13.19 20.89
CA THR A 331 -3.53 -11.91 20.19
C THR A 331 -2.14 -11.43 19.81
N LYS A 332 -1.15 -11.61 20.69
CA LYS A 332 0.18 -10.99 20.58
C LYS A 332 1.33 -11.99 20.49
N LYS A 333 1.02 -13.29 20.42
CA LYS A 333 1.99 -14.37 20.54
C LYS A 333 1.66 -15.51 19.61
N PHE A 334 2.66 -16.30 19.27
CA PHE A 334 2.46 -17.58 18.61
C PHE A 334 1.95 -18.63 19.59
N THR A 335 0.91 -19.35 19.21
CA THR A 335 0.32 -20.41 20.03
C THR A 335 0.69 -21.77 19.49
N THR A 336 1.08 -22.71 20.35
CA THR A 336 1.31 -24.10 19.96
C THR A 336 0.05 -24.92 20.18
N VAL A 337 -0.39 -25.67 19.18
CA VAL A 337 -1.54 -26.59 19.27
C VAL A 337 -1.20 -27.94 18.65
N SER A 338 -1.85 -29.01 19.11
CA SER A 338 -1.81 -30.33 18.48
C SER A 338 -3.12 -30.66 17.74
N ALA A 339 -3.10 -31.68 16.88
CA ALA A 339 -4.32 -32.19 16.24
C ALA A 339 -5.34 -32.64 17.30
N LYS A 340 -4.88 -33.26 18.40
CA LYS A 340 -5.72 -33.65 19.55
C LYS A 340 -6.42 -32.47 20.20
N ASP A 341 -5.72 -31.35 20.43
CA ASP A 341 -6.31 -30.15 21.03
C ASP A 341 -7.44 -29.57 20.17
N LEU A 342 -7.23 -29.58 18.87
CA LEU A 342 -8.20 -29.10 17.88
C LEU A 342 -9.36 -30.09 17.70
N ALA A 343 -9.11 -31.40 17.76
CA ALA A 343 -10.12 -32.45 17.74
C ALA A 343 -11.11 -32.31 18.92
N LEU A 344 -10.58 -32.08 20.13
CA LEU A 344 -11.40 -31.81 21.31
C LEU A 344 -12.25 -30.54 21.15
N LYS A 345 -11.66 -29.46 20.60
CA LYS A 345 -12.36 -28.18 20.40
C LYS A 345 -13.45 -28.27 19.32
N THR A 346 -13.18 -28.98 18.23
CA THR A 346 -14.09 -29.11 17.09
C THR A 346 -15.12 -30.22 17.28
N ARG A 347 -14.88 -31.19 18.18
CA ARG A 347 -15.62 -32.45 18.29
C ARG A 347 -15.55 -33.24 16.97
N MET A 348 -14.34 -33.40 16.45
CA MET A 348 -14.05 -34.15 15.23
C MET A 348 -13.04 -35.26 15.53
N PRO A 349 -13.06 -36.38 14.77
CA PRO A 349 -11.97 -37.36 14.84
C PRO A 349 -10.62 -36.71 14.53
N GLU A 350 -9.59 -37.06 15.31
CA GLU A 350 -8.25 -36.47 15.22
C GLU A 350 -7.65 -36.59 13.81
N PHE A 351 -7.85 -37.71 13.13
CA PHE A 351 -7.33 -37.91 11.77
C PHE A 351 -7.92 -36.92 10.74
N LYS A 352 -9.19 -36.52 10.90
CA LYS A 352 -9.82 -35.51 10.02
C LYS A 352 -9.24 -34.12 10.27
N VAL A 353 -8.99 -33.80 11.54
CA VAL A 353 -8.36 -32.54 11.93
C VAL A 353 -6.92 -32.49 11.42
N ALA A 354 -6.17 -33.59 11.56
CA ALA A 354 -4.82 -33.69 11.03
C ALA A 354 -4.80 -33.49 9.50
N ALA A 355 -5.72 -34.13 8.76
CA ALA A 355 -5.84 -33.92 7.31
C ALA A 355 -6.13 -32.45 6.95
N ALA A 356 -7.09 -31.80 7.62
CA ALA A 356 -7.38 -30.38 7.38
C ALA A 356 -6.19 -29.46 7.71
N MET A 357 -5.43 -29.78 8.76
CA MET A 357 -4.23 -29.03 9.12
C MET A 357 -3.09 -29.23 8.13
N ASP A 358 -2.79 -30.48 7.78
CA ASP A 358 -1.64 -30.86 6.98
C ASP A 358 -1.79 -30.49 5.50
N GLU A 359 -2.98 -30.71 4.93
CA GLU A 359 -3.22 -30.47 3.51
C GLU A 359 -3.54 -28.99 3.22
N LEU A 360 -4.14 -28.29 4.19
CA LEU A 360 -4.79 -27.00 3.91
C LEU A 360 -4.44 -25.88 4.90
N LEU A 361 -4.38 -26.09 6.21
CA LEU A 361 -4.26 -24.99 7.19
C LEU A 361 -2.84 -24.79 7.74
N SER A 362 -1.83 -25.46 7.20
CA SER A 362 -0.45 -25.25 7.61
C SER A 362 0.54 -25.43 6.47
N VAL A 363 1.76 -24.94 6.67
CA VAL A 363 2.93 -25.25 5.84
C VAL A 363 3.99 -25.91 6.73
N ALA A 364 4.64 -26.95 6.24
CA ALA A 364 5.67 -27.66 7.00
C ALA A 364 6.93 -26.79 7.22
N SER A 365 7.53 -26.89 8.41
CA SER A 365 8.88 -26.43 8.67
C SER A 365 9.87 -27.04 7.66
N GLY A 366 10.82 -26.24 7.20
CA GLY A 366 11.73 -26.59 6.10
C GLY A 366 11.16 -26.39 4.70
N VAL A 367 9.83 -26.24 4.56
CA VAL A 367 9.17 -25.92 3.28
C VAL A 367 8.70 -24.48 3.23
N VAL A 368 8.14 -23.97 4.34
CA VAL A 368 7.65 -22.59 4.46
C VAL A 368 8.72 -21.59 4.05
N ASN A 369 8.37 -20.69 3.12
CA ASN A 369 9.27 -19.70 2.52
C ASN A 369 10.63 -20.27 2.07
N SER A 370 10.72 -21.54 1.69
CA SER A 370 12.01 -22.20 1.36
C SER A 370 12.73 -21.57 0.17
N GLY A 371 11.98 -20.99 -0.77
CA GLY A 371 12.49 -20.21 -1.90
C GLY A 371 12.96 -18.80 -1.55
N LEU A 372 12.73 -18.31 -0.32
CA LEU A 372 13.04 -16.93 0.05
C LEU A 372 14.56 -16.69 0.08
N GLN A 373 14.99 -15.80 -0.80
CA GLN A 373 16.36 -15.32 -0.94
C GLN A 373 16.39 -13.78 -0.89
N PHE A 374 17.59 -13.21 -0.91
CA PHE A 374 17.79 -11.79 -1.18
C PHE A 374 18.10 -11.57 -2.68
N PRO A 375 17.50 -10.58 -3.36
CA PRO A 375 16.45 -9.67 -2.89
C PRO A 375 15.12 -10.41 -2.63
N PRO A 376 14.34 -10.01 -1.60
CA PRO A 376 13.11 -10.69 -1.28
C PRO A 376 12.05 -10.49 -2.37
N SER A 377 11.27 -11.54 -2.62
CA SER A 377 10.13 -11.49 -3.52
C SER A 377 8.89 -12.06 -2.85
N SER A 378 7.75 -11.38 -3.00
CA SER A 378 6.44 -11.87 -2.54
C SER A 378 6.03 -13.21 -3.22
N MET A 379 6.68 -13.58 -4.32
CA MET A 379 6.54 -14.90 -4.97
C MET A 379 7.15 -16.05 -4.16
N ASP A 380 8.05 -15.76 -3.22
CA ASP A 380 8.71 -16.75 -2.37
C ASP A 380 8.20 -16.73 -0.92
N ILE A 381 7.27 -15.83 -0.62
CA ILE A 381 6.64 -15.72 0.71
C ILE A 381 5.27 -16.40 0.67
N ASP A 382 5.11 -17.50 1.40
CA ASP A 382 3.87 -18.29 1.48
C ASP A 382 3.26 -18.35 2.89
N HIS A 383 4.01 -17.96 3.93
CA HIS A 383 3.63 -18.18 5.32
C HIS A 383 2.28 -17.56 5.74
N TYR A 384 1.94 -16.34 5.31
CA TYR A 384 0.71 -15.65 5.75
C TYR A 384 -0.55 -16.09 5.00
N PHE A 385 -0.43 -16.95 3.97
CA PHE A 385 -1.61 -17.56 3.33
C PHE A 385 -2.21 -18.70 4.17
N LYS A 386 -1.43 -19.24 5.12
CA LYS A 386 -1.86 -20.28 6.04
C LYS A 386 -1.84 -19.76 7.48
N PRO A 387 -2.71 -20.25 8.36
CA PRO A 387 -2.76 -19.78 9.75
C PRO A 387 -1.66 -20.35 10.66
N ALA A 388 -0.91 -21.37 10.23
CA ALA A 388 0.06 -22.05 11.08
C ALA A 388 1.25 -22.65 10.31
N ILE A 389 2.33 -22.91 11.04
CA ILE A 389 3.50 -23.69 10.58
C ILE A 389 3.50 -25.04 11.31
N LYS A 390 3.65 -26.14 10.58
CA LYS A 390 3.79 -27.48 11.17
C LYS A 390 5.24 -27.76 11.57
N ILE A 391 5.46 -28.09 12.84
CA ILE A 391 6.77 -28.46 13.40
C ILE A 391 6.62 -29.86 14.01
N GLY A 392 7.09 -30.89 13.30
CA GLY A 392 6.86 -32.28 13.70
C GLY A 392 5.36 -32.61 13.81
N LYS A 393 4.87 -32.89 15.03
CA LYS A 393 3.45 -33.24 15.32
C LYS A 393 2.62 -32.07 15.87
N ILE A 394 3.22 -30.90 16.02
CA ILE A 394 2.56 -29.71 16.54
C ILE A 394 2.44 -28.64 15.47
N TYR A 395 1.50 -27.72 15.66
CA TYR A 395 1.28 -26.58 14.79
C TYR A 395 1.52 -25.29 15.58
N LYS A 396 2.41 -24.46 15.06
CA LYS A 396 2.71 -23.13 15.57
C LYS A 396 1.80 -22.14 14.85
N VAL A 397 0.76 -21.70 15.54
CA VAL A 397 -0.26 -20.78 15.03
C VAL A 397 0.25 -19.35 15.15
N PHE A 398 0.10 -18.57 14.08
CA PHE A 398 0.45 -17.15 14.08
C PHE A 398 -0.39 -16.35 15.09
N PRO A 399 0.04 -15.13 15.48
CA PRO A 399 -0.80 -14.22 16.24
C PRO A 399 -2.19 -14.05 15.62
N LYS A 400 -3.20 -13.91 16.48
CA LYS A 400 -4.61 -14.11 16.15
C LYS A 400 -5.09 -13.36 14.91
N SER A 401 -4.70 -12.10 14.68
CA SER A 401 -5.15 -11.33 13.50
C SER A 401 -4.54 -11.84 12.18
N ILE A 402 -3.28 -12.29 12.23
CA ILE A 402 -2.56 -12.88 11.09
C ILE A 402 -3.13 -14.27 10.79
N ALA A 403 -3.27 -15.12 11.83
CA ALA A 403 -3.88 -16.45 11.69
C ALA A 403 -5.33 -16.36 11.19
N SER A 404 -6.07 -15.32 11.58
CA SER A 404 -7.43 -15.09 11.10
C SER A 404 -7.47 -14.84 9.59
N LEU A 405 -6.52 -14.07 9.05
CA LEU A 405 -6.43 -13.85 7.61
C LEU A 405 -6.04 -15.14 6.89
N GLY A 406 -5.04 -15.87 7.40
CA GLY A 406 -4.64 -17.16 6.85
C GLY A 406 -5.79 -18.18 6.81
N CYS A 407 -6.65 -18.17 7.83
CA CYS A 407 -7.88 -18.98 7.85
C CYS A 407 -8.87 -18.57 6.75
N VAL A 408 -9.15 -17.28 6.59
CA VAL A 408 -10.06 -16.77 5.53
C VAL A 408 -9.51 -17.13 4.15
N ASN A 409 -8.24 -16.85 3.90
CA ASN A 409 -7.57 -17.18 2.63
C ASN A 409 -7.65 -18.67 2.32
N THR A 410 -7.38 -19.53 3.31
CA THR A 410 -7.46 -20.98 3.14
C THR A 410 -8.88 -21.46 2.86
N VAL A 411 -9.89 -20.93 3.57
CA VAL A 411 -11.29 -21.30 3.34
C VAL A 411 -11.75 -20.87 1.95
N CYS A 412 -11.50 -19.62 1.56
CA CYS A 412 -11.85 -19.12 0.22
C CYS A 412 -11.14 -19.92 -0.88
N ALA A 413 -9.84 -20.22 -0.72
CA ALA A 413 -9.10 -21.03 -1.68
C ALA A 413 -9.64 -22.48 -1.75
N SER A 414 -10.03 -23.07 -0.62
CA SER A 414 -10.61 -24.42 -0.59
C SER A 414 -11.95 -24.52 -1.34
N ILE A 415 -12.65 -23.39 -1.52
CA ILE A 415 -13.89 -23.28 -2.28
C ILE A 415 -13.60 -22.98 -3.77
N ALA A 416 -12.84 -21.91 -4.04
CA ALA A 416 -12.59 -21.42 -5.40
C ALA A 416 -11.59 -22.26 -6.22
N LEU A 417 -10.68 -22.94 -5.52
CA LEU A 417 -9.57 -23.71 -6.09
C LEU A 417 -9.59 -25.15 -5.55
N PRO A 418 -10.67 -25.94 -5.76
CA PRO A 418 -10.72 -27.32 -5.29
C PRO A 418 -9.54 -28.13 -5.84
N ASN A 419 -8.77 -28.76 -4.96
CA ASN A 419 -7.53 -29.48 -5.31
C ASN A 419 -6.50 -28.62 -6.06
N GLY A 420 -6.48 -27.30 -5.80
CA GLY A 420 -5.57 -26.36 -6.45
C GLY A 420 -5.94 -26.01 -7.90
N LYS A 421 -7.12 -26.39 -8.38
CA LYS A 421 -7.58 -26.11 -9.75
C LYS A 421 -8.72 -25.11 -9.75
N TRP A 422 -8.63 -24.09 -10.60
CA TRP A 422 -9.64 -23.04 -10.70
C TRP A 422 -10.97 -23.58 -11.23
N ALA A 423 -12.06 -23.35 -10.49
CA ALA A 423 -13.40 -23.79 -10.83
C ALA A 423 -14.32 -22.58 -11.01
N ASN A 424 -14.48 -22.08 -12.25
CA ASN A 424 -15.21 -20.84 -12.55
C ASN A 424 -16.60 -20.77 -11.92
N GLU A 425 -17.41 -21.83 -12.01
CA GLU A 425 -18.78 -21.83 -11.48
C GLU A 425 -18.81 -21.66 -9.95
N ILE A 426 -17.99 -22.43 -9.23
CA ILE A 426 -17.90 -22.37 -7.76
C ILE A 426 -17.25 -21.05 -7.31
N ASP A 427 -16.29 -20.55 -8.09
CA ASP A 427 -15.65 -19.25 -7.86
C ASP A 427 -16.68 -18.10 -7.94
N SER A 428 -17.58 -18.14 -8.92
CA SER A 428 -18.71 -17.20 -9.03
C SER A 428 -19.70 -17.36 -7.87
N GLU A 429 -20.07 -18.59 -7.48
CA GLU A 429 -20.91 -18.84 -6.30
C GLU A 429 -20.29 -18.20 -5.03
N LEU A 430 -18.97 -18.30 -4.86
CA LEU A 430 -18.25 -17.66 -3.75
C LEU A 430 -18.32 -16.13 -3.82
N GLY A 431 -18.24 -15.55 -5.02
CA GLY A 431 -18.42 -14.10 -5.23
C GLY A 431 -19.77 -13.62 -4.69
N TYR A 432 -20.85 -14.24 -5.16
CA TYR A 432 -22.21 -13.92 -4.71
C TYR A 432 -22.41 -14.15 -3.21
N ALA A 433 -21.82 -15.21 -2.64
CA ALA A 433 -21.89 -15.44 -1.19
C ALA A 433 -21.21 -14.31 -0.39
N ILE A 434 -20.09 -13.77 -0.88
CA ILE A 434 -19.40 -12.66 -0.23
C ILE A 434 -20.23 -11.36 -0.31
N GLU A 435 -20.91 -11.13 -1.43
CA GLU A 435 -21.87 -10.01 -1.56
C GLU A 435 -23.03 -10.14 -0.58
N GLU A 436 -23.65 -11.32 -0.52
CA GLU A 436 -24.73 -11.61 0.43
C GLU A 436 -24.29 -11.42 1.89
N TYR A 437 -23.05 -11.79 2.23
CA TYR A 437 -22.47 -11.55 3.55
C TYR A 437 -22.44 -10.05 3.89
N LEU A 438 -21.95 -9.21 2.98
CA LEU A 438 -21.89 -7.77 3.22
C LEU A 438 -23.29 -7.16 3.30
N ARG A 439 -24.22 -7.54 2.41
CA ARG A 439 -25.63 -7.10 2.47
C ARG A 439 -26.26 -7.45 3.82
N GLY A 440 -26.01 -8.67 4.32
CA GLY A 440 -26.46 -9.10 5.65
C GLY A 440 -25.92 -8.20 6.76
N ALA A 441 -24.63 -7.85 6.73
CA ALA A 441 -24.03 -6.97 7.73
C ALA A 441 -24.64 -5.55 7.76
N PHE A 442 -25.06 -5.02 6.61
CA PHE A 442 -25.79 -3.74 6.56
C PHE A 442 -27.21 -3.86 7.13
N LEU A 443 -27.92 -4.94 6.79
CA LEU A 443 -29.28 -5.20 7.30
C LEU A 443 -29.30 -5.41 8.81
N ASP A 444 -28.31 -6.13 9.37
CA ASP A 444 -28.15 -6.35 10.80
C ASP A 444 -27.93 -5.03 11.58
N LYS A 445 -27.46 -3.98 10.90
CA LYS A 445 -27.31 -2.61 11.43
C LYS A 445 -28.53 -1.71 11.15
N GLY A 446 -29.61 -2.28 10.61
CA GLY A 446 -30.83 -1.55 10.29
C GLY A 446 -30.70 -0.61 9.09
N ILE A 447 -29.68 -0.78 8.25
CA ILE A 447 -29.50 0.04 7.05
C ILE A 447 -30.37 -0.52 5.92
N SER A 448 -31.21 0.34 5.33
CA SER A 448 -32.00 -0.02 4.16
C SER A 448 -31.10 -0.14 2.94
N ILE A 449 -31.23 -1.27 2.22
CA ILE A 449 -30.41 -1.58 1.04
C ILE A 449 -31.28 -1.79 -0.20
N ALA A 450 -30.75 -1.46 -1.37
CA ALA A 450 -31.28 -1.81 -2.69
C ALA A 450 -30.19 -2.56 -3.47
N TYR A 451 -30.57 -3.58 -4.24
CA TYR A 451 -29.66 -4.37 -5.06
C TYR A 451 -30.45 -5.17 -6.10
N GLY A 452 -29.76 -5.70 -7.11
CA GLY A 452 -30.33 -6.50 -8.20
C GLY A 452 -30.15 -5.88 -9.57
N ASP A 453 -30.80 -6.48 -10.56
CA ASP A 453 -30.69 -6.08 -11.96
C ASP A 453 -31.51 -4.83 -12.25
N ARG A 454 -31.00 -3.96 -13.13
CA ARG A 454 -31.78 -2.83 -13.62
C ARG A 454 -33.00 -3.32 -14.41
N LEU A 455 -34.17 -2.80 -14.05
CA LEU A 455 -35.40 -3.00 -14.80
C LEU A 455 -35.55 -1.89 -15.86
N GLY A 456 -35.56 -2.29 -17.14
CA GLY A 456 -35.68 -1.36 -18.27
C GLY A 456 -34.38 -0.61 -18.57
N GLY A 457 -33.72 -0.98 -19.67
CA GLY A 457 -32.44 -0.41 -20.08
C GLY A 457 -31.44 -1.48 -20.49
N ASP A 458 -30.15 -1.16 -20.35
CA ASP A 458 -29.04 -2.09 -20.60
C ASP A 458 -29.16 -3.33 -19.69
N SER A 459 -29.18 -4.52 -20.29
CA SER A 459 -29.38 -5.80 -19.59
C SER A 459 -28.23 -6.15 -18.66
N ASP A 460 -27.07 -5.54 -18.86
CA ASP A 460 -25.82 -5.92 -18.18
C ASP A 460 -25.48 -4.92 -17.06
N LEU A 461 -26.49 -4.28 -16.46
CA LEU A 461 -26.31 -3.38 -15.32
C LEU A 461 -26.97 -3.95 -14.05
N GLU A 462 -26.14 -4.62 -13.25
CA GLU A 462 -26.46 -5.11 -11.92
C GLU A 462 -25.98 -4.11 -10.86
N VAL A 463 -26.68 -4.04 -9.72
CA VAL A 463 -26.27 -3.27 -8.55
C VAL A 463 -26.00 -4.22 -7.40
N ASP A 464 -24.74 -4.32 -6.97
CA ASP A 464 -24.34 -5.20 -5.88
C ASP A 464 -24.93 -4.75 -4.53
N LEU A 465 -24.79 -3.47 -4.19
CA LEU A 465 -25.34 -2.90 -2.96
C LEU A 465 -25.48 -1.37 -3.10
N LEU A 466 -26.67 -0.86 -2.84
CA LEU A 466 -26.96 0.57 -2.81
C LEU A 466 -27.67 0.94 -1.51
N CYS A 467 -27.22 2.01 -0.86
CA CYS A 467 -27.85 2.56 0.33
C CYS A 467 -28.26 4.03 0.13
N GLU A 468 -29.27 4.46 0.88
CA GLU A 468 -29.84 5.80 0.75
C GLU A 468 -29.84 6.52 2.09
N THR A 469 -29.54 7.82 2.03
CA THR A 469 -29.75 8.79 3.11
C THR A 469 -30.54 9.97 2.55
N ASP A 470 -30.89 10.93 3.41
CA ASP A 470 -31.54 12.17 2.98
C ASP A 470 -30.61 13.03 2.10
N GLU A 471 -29.28 12.95 2.30
CA GLU A 471 -28.30 13.78 1.59
C GLU A 471 -27.65 13.07 0.38
N ALA A 472 -27.53 11.75 0.43
CA ALA A 472 -26.68 11.01 -0.50
C ALA A 472 -27.17 9.57 -0.78
N ILE A 473 -26.82 9.08 -1.97
CA ILE A 473 -26.92 7.69 -2.41
C ILE A 473 -25.50 7.10 -2.41
N TYR A 474 -25.33 5.93 -1.80
CA TYR A 474 -24.05 5.23 -1.70
C TYR A 474 -24.12 3.96 -2.54
N ILE A 475 -23.24 3.85 -3.54
CA ILE A 475 -23.14 2.69 -4.43
C ILE A 475 -21.90 1.90 -4.04
N PHE A 476 -22.08 0.67 -3.59
CA PHE A 476 -21.02 -0.28 -3.25
C PHE A 476 -20.94 -1.32 -4.37
N GLU A 477 -19.84 -1.30 -5.13
CA GLU A 477 -19.58 -2.27 -6.19
C GLU A 477 -18.46 -3.21 -5.76
N MET A 478 -18.73 -4.51 -5.74
CA MET A 478 -17.90 -5.52 -5.11
C MET A 478 -17.06 -6.28 -6.13
N LYS A 479 -15.78 -6.49 -5.80
CA LYS A 479 -14.87 -7.36 -6.53
C LYS A 479 -14.07 -8.21 -5.54
N LYS A 480 -14.18 -9.53 -5.69
CA LYS A 480 -13.45 -10.48 -4.84
C LYS A 480 -11.93 -10.47 -5.08
N LYS A 481 -11.48 -10.09 -6.28
CA LYS A 481 -10.06 -10.17 -6.69
C LYS A 481 -9.17 -9.24 -5.84
N GLY A 482 -8.08 -9.80 -5.33
CA GLY A 482 -6.97 -9.08 -4.71
C GLY A 482 -5.78 -8.91 -5.66
N LEU A 483 -4.72 -8.24 -5.19
CA LEU A 483 -3.43 -8.23 -5.88
C LEU A 483 -2.85 -9.65 -5.94
N THR A 484 -2.34 -10.04 -7.11
CA THR A 484 -1.60 -11.30 -7.29
C THR A 484 -0.23 -11.23 -6.64
N ARG A 485 0.39 -12.39 -6.39
CA ARG A 485 1.77 -12.45 -5.86
C ARG A 485 2.78 -11.77 -6.78
N GLN A 486 2.54 -11.81 -8.09
CA GLN A 486 3.38 -11.11 -9.08
C GLN A 486 3.24 -9.58 -8.94
N ALA A 487 2.02 -9.06 -8.77
CA ALA A 487 1.84 -7.64 -8.49
C ALA A 487 2.47 -7.24 -7.14
N GLN A 488 2.31 -8.08 -6.10
CA GLN A 488 2.92 -7.87 -4.79
C GLN A 488 4.45 -7.94 -4.79
N SER A 489 5.07 -8.57 -5.79
CA SER A 489 6.54 -8.54 -5.98
C SER A 489 7.03 -7.32 -6.76
N GLY A 490 6.14 -6.41 -7.16
CA GLY A 490 6.50 -5.17 -7.85
C GLY A 490 6.48 -5.25 -9.38
N ASP A 491 5.93 -6.30 -9.99
CA ASP A 491 5.72 -6.37 -11.45
C ASP A 491 4.71 -5.31 -11.89
N GLN A 492 5.20 -4.27 -12.57
CA GLN A 492 4.42 -3.08 -12.93
C GLN A 492 3.24 -3.40 -13.87
N SER A 493 3.44 -4.26 -14.87
CA SER A 493 2.38 -4.65 -15.80
C SER A 493 1.28 -5.43 -15.09
N LYS A 494 1.66 -6.31 -14.15
CA LYS A 494 0.71 -7.09 -13.34
C LYS A 494 -0.02 -6.23 -12.32
N ILE A 495 0.65 -5.26 -11.72
CA ILE A 495 0.01 -4.25 -10.85
C ILE A 495 -1.13 -3.56 -11.60
N LEU A 496 -0.87 -3.01 -12.79
CA LEU A 496 -1.90 -2.32 -13.57
C LEU A 496 -3.00 -3.27 -14.05
N ALA A 497 -2.66 -4.50 -14.45
CA ALA A 497 -3.65 -5.50 -14.85
C ALA A 497 -4.59 -5.87 -13.69
N ASP A 498 -4.05 -6.09 -12.49
CA ASP A 498 -4.84 -6.44 -11.30
C ASP A 498 -5.72 -5.27 -10.86
N LEU A 499 -5.20 -4.03 -10.88
CA LEU A 499 -5.97 -2.82 -10.57
C LEU A 499 -7.05 -2.50 -11.60
N ALA A 500 -6.84 -2.84 -12.87
CA ALA A 500 -7.88 -2.75 -13.88
C ALA A 500 -9.04 -3.70 -13.57
N ASP A 501 -8.73 -4.95 -13.22
CA ASP A 501 -9.72 -5.99 -12.89
C ASP A 501 -10.44 -5.78 -11.55
N SER A 502 -9.80 -5.09 -10.59
CA SER A 502 -10.39 -4.83 -9.27
C SER A 502 -10.97 -3.42 -9.15
N VAL A 503 -10.16 -2.36 -9.32
CA VAL A 503 -10.52 -0.98 -9.00
C VAL A 503 -11.20 -0.26 -10.16
N LEU A 504 -10.63 -0.30 -11.37
CA LEU A 504 -11.19 0.44 -12.50
C LEU A 504 -12.51 -0.17 -12.95
N ALA A 505 -12.59 -1.51 -13.02
CA ALA A 505 -13.81 -2.23 -13.37
C ALA A 505 -14.97 -1.92 -12.41
N SER A 506 -14.72 -1.91 -11.09
CA SER A 506 -15.77 -1.60 -10.10
C SER A 506 -16.18 -0.13 -10.13
N HIS A 507 -15.23 0.80 -10.25
CA HIS A 507 -15.57 2.22 -10.40
C HIS A 507 -16.37 2.48 -11.67
N PHE A 508 -16.03 1.81 -12.77
CA PHE A 508 -16.77 1.91 -14.02
C PHE A 508 -18.23 1.50 -13.84
N GLN A 509 -18.50 0.35 -13.19
CA GLN A 509 -19.88 -0.07 -12.91
C GLN A 509 -20.62 0.91 -11.99
N ALA A 510 -19.98 1.36 -10.90
CA ALA A 510 -20.57 2.36 -10.02
C ALA A 510 -20.90 3.68 -10.74
N MET A 511 -20.06 4.12 -11.68
CA MET A 511 -20.31 5.30 -12.51
C MET A 511 -21.40 5.10 -13.54
N ARG A 512 -21.57 3.88 -14.09
CA ARG A 512 -22.73 3.57 -14.95
C ARG A 512 -24.03 3.72 -14.18
N ILE A 513 -24.09 3.20 -12.95
CA ILE A 513 -25.26 3.31 -12.06
C ILE A 513 -25.57 4.79 -11.78
N GLU A 514 -24.55 5.60 -11.43
CA GLU A 514 -24.71 7.04 -11.23
C GLU A 514 -25.21 7.76 -12.50
N ASN A 515 -24.64 7.46 -13.66
CA ASN A 515 -25.02 8.07 -14.92
C ASN A 515 -26.50 7.79 -15.25
N VAL A 516 -27.00 6.59 -14.91
CA VAL A 516 -28.44 6.27 -15.04
C VAL A 516 -29.28 7.12 -14.10
N LEU A 517 -28.89 7.25 -12.84
CA LEU A 517 -29.59 8.09 -11.86
C LEU A 517 -29.62 9.56 -12.29
N LYS A 518 -28.53 10.09 -12.85
CA LYS A 518 -28.43 11.47 -13.34
C LYS A 518 -29.27 11.74 -14.59
N ASN A 519 -29.39 10.76 -15.49
CA ASN A 519 -30.11 10.95 -16.75
C ASN A 519 -31.62 10.65 -16.66
N ASN A 520 -32.03 9.77 -15.74
CA ASN A 520 -33.42 9.31 -15.63
C ASN A 520 -34.12 9.76 -14.34
N ASP A 521 -33.42 10.48 -13.46
CA ASP A 521 -33.82 10.84 -12.09
C ASP A 521 -34.19 9.65 -11.18
N SER A 522 -34.18 8.43 -11.70
CA SER A 522 -34.54 7.22 -10.97
C SER A 522 -33.91 5.96 -11.57
N LEU A 523 -33.73 4.95 -10.72
CA LEU A 523 -33.25 3.62 -11.04
C LEU A 523 -34.23 2.61 -10.47
N GLN A 524 -34.77 1.76 -11.35
CA GLN A 524 -35.62 0.63 -10.94
C GLN A 524 -34.77 -0.63 -10.92
N LEU A 525 -34.80 -1.35 -9.80
CA LEU A 525 -34.07 -2.59 -9.59
C LEU A 525 -35.06 -3.74 -9.38
N VAL A 526 -34.70 -4.92 -9.85
CA VAL A 526 -35.45 -6.16 -9.62
C VAL A 526 -34.52 -7.23 -9.06
N HIS A 527 -34.91 -7.84 -7.95
CA HIS A 527 -34.23 -9.01 -7.40
C HIS A 527 -35.25 -10.05 -6.96
N LYS A 528 -35.17 -11.28 -7.48
CA LYS A 528 -36.10 -12.38 -7.17
C LYS A 528 -37.59 -11.94 -7.26
N GLY A 529 -37.91 -11.12 -8.27
CA GLY A 529 -39.26 -10.59 -8.51
C GLY A 529 -39.66 -9.37 -7.67
N VAL A 530 -38.88 -8.98 -6.66
CA VAL A 530 -39.12 -7.78 -5.85
C VAL A 530 -38.56 -6.56 -6.58
N LYS A 531 -39.41 -5.57 -6.82
CA LYS A 531 -39.02 -4.30 -7.46
C LYS A 531 -38.73 -3.24 -6.40
N LYS A 532 -37.65 -2.48 -6.59
CA LYS A 532 -37.32 -1.31 -5.77
C LYS A 532 -36.93 -0.14 -6.67
N THR A 533 -37.42 1.05 -6.35
CA THR A 533 -37.09 2.28 -7.08
C THR A 533 -36.25 3.19 -6.19
N VAL A 534 -35.15 3.69 -6.73
CA VAL A 534 -34.25 4.67 -6.09
C VAL A 534 -34.33 5.95 -6.91
N CYS A 535 -34.71 7.08 -6.32
CA CYS A 535 -34.83 8.36 -7.03
C CYS A 535 -33.66 9.30 -6.69
N LEU A 536 -33.01 9.96 -7.64
CA LEU A 536 -31.87 10.83 -7.34
C LEU A 536 -32.25 11.96 -6.36
N ASN A 537 -33.38 12.64 -6.58
CA ASN A 537 -33.91 13.70 -5.70
C ASN A 537 -32.86 14.77 -5.34
N ASN A 538 -32.00 15.17 -6.29
CA ASN A 538 -30.88 16.11 -6.09
C ASN A 538 -29.85 15.69 -5.01
N ARG A 539 -29.85 14.42 -4.59
CA ARG A 539 -28.88 13.88 -3.63
C ARG A 539 -27.52 13.67 -4.29
N GLN A 540 -26.45 13.73 -3.49
CA GLN A 540 -25.11 13.40 -3.97
C GLN A 540 -24.97 11.89 -4.19
N VAL A 541 -24.16 11.47 -5.14
CA VAL A 541 -23.82 10.06 -5.34
C VAL A 541 -22.38 9.83 -4.88
N GLN A 542 -22.21 8.87 -3.97
CA GLN A 542 -20.92 8.38 -3.52
C GLN A 542 -20.68 6.98 -4.06
N ARG A 543 -19.50 6.76 -4.63
CA ARG A 543 -19.09 5.49 -5.25
C ARG A 543 -18.04 4.83 -4.38
N ILE A 544 -18.29 3.59 -4.01
CA ILE A 544 -17.40 2.82 -3.16
C ILE A 544 -17.10 1.53 -3.90
N SER A 545 -15.88 1.42 -4.42
CA SER A 545 -15.37 0.12 -4.85
C SER A 545 -15.02 -0.70 -3.63
N VAL A 546 -15.37 -1.98 -3.64
CA VAL A 546 -15.22 -2.87 -2.50
C VAL A 546 -14.40 -4.09 -2.88
N SER A 547 -13.27 -4.30 -2.20
CA SER A 547 -12.48 -5.52 -2.32
C SER A 547 -12.74 -6.49 -1.16
N LEU A 548 -12.53 -7.79 -1.38
CA LEU A 548 -12.49 -8.76 -0.27
C LEU A 548 -11.27 -8.51 0.64
N PRO A 549 -10.02 -8.56 0.15
CA PRO A 549 -8.85 -8.23 0.96
C PRO A 549 -8.54 -6.73 0.99
N ASP A 550 -7.68 -6.32 1.92
CA ASP A 550 -7.09 -4.98 1.96
C ASP A 550 -6.11 -4.78 0.77
N PHE A 551 -6.08 -3.57 0.21
CA PHE A 551 -5.12 -3.13 -0.82
C PHE A 551 -4.10 -2.10 -0.27
N GLY A 552 -4.03 -1.98 1.06
CA GLY A 552 -3.08 -1.11 1.76
C GLY A 552 -3.21 0.35 1.33
N ALA A 553 -2.10 0.96 0.92
CA ALA A 553 -2.05 2.39 0.59
C ALA A 553 -3.01 2.80 -0.54
N LEU A 554 -3.41 1.87 -1.41
CA LEU A 554 -4.28 2.17 -2.55
C LEU A 554 -5.74 2.45 -2.13
N GLN A 555 -6.09 2.14 -0.88
CA GLN A 555 -7.40 2.46 -0.29
C GLN A 555 -7.43 3.85 0.38
N ASP A 556 -6.30 4.57 0.36
CA ASP A 556 -6.27 5.98 0.71
C ASP A 556 -7.03 6.82 -0.33
N LYS A 557 -7.81 7.79 0.17
CA LYS A 557 -8.66 8.64 -0.68
C LYS A 557 -7.85 9.46 -1.69
N THR A 558 -6.74 10.04 -1.26
CA THR A 558 -5.89 10.89 -2.12
C THR A 558 -5.20 10.04 -3.17
N VAL A 559 -4.67 8.87 -2.78
CA VAL A 559 -4.05 7.92 -3.70
C VAL A 559 -5.05 7.44 -4.76
N LEU A 560 -6.24 7.00 -4.34
CA LEU A 560 -7.29 6.56 -5.26
C LEU A 560 -7.70 7.66 -6.23
N GLN A 561 -7.92 8.88 -5.72
CA GLN A 561 -8.34 10.00 -6.57
C GLN A 561 -7.28 10.31 -7.64
N ARG A 562 -6.00 10.33 -7.27
CA ARG A 562 -4.90 10.52 -8.22
C ARG A 562 -4.81 9.37 -9.22
N LEU A 563 -4.91 8.13 -8.77
CA LEU A 563 -4.92 6.94 -9.62
C LEU A 563 -6.01 7.02 -10.68
N LEU A 564 -7.26 7.27 -10.29
CA LEU A 564 -8.40 7.36 -11.22
C LEU A 564 -8.27 8.55 -12.18
N THR A 565 -7.81 9.70 -11.66
CA THR A 565 -7.61 10.91 -12.47
C THR A 565 -6.56 10.68 -13.55
N ILE A 566 -5.39 10.17 -13.17
CA ILE A 566 -4.30 9.89 -14.12
C ILE A 566 -4.72 8.78 -15.08
N ALA A 567 -5.37 7.71 -14.60
CA ALA A 567 -5.89 6.65 -15.48
C ALA A 567 -6.83 7.21 -16.56
N ALA A 568 -7.78 8.09 -16.19
CA ALA A 568 -8.73 8.68 -17.14
C ALA A 568 -8.10 9.69 -18.12
N LEU A 569 -6.97 10.32 -17.76
CA LEU A 569 -6.36 11.38 -18.56
C LEU A 569 -5.14 10.93 -19.37
N SER A 570 -4.51 9.83 -19.01
CA SER A 570 -3.28 9.30 -19.64
C SER A 570 -3.51 7.95 -20.32
N LYS A 571 -2.52 7.50 -21.11
CA LYS A 571 -2.53 6.17 -21.73
C LYS A 571 -1.26 5.41 -21.34
N ALA A 572 -1.44 4.24 -20.72
CA ALA A 572 -0.34 3.34 -20.40
C ALA A 572 0.04 2.47 -21.61
N SER A 573 1.34 2.35 -21.86
CA SER A 573 1.93 1.48 -22.87
C SER A 573 3.21 0.84 -22.35
N HIS A 574 3.60 -0.29 -22.95
CA HIS A 574 4.87 -0.95 -22.66
C HIS A 574 5.65 -1.23 -23.97
N PRO A 575 6.99 -1.05 -24.01
CA PRO A 575 7.78 -1.33 -25.21
C PRO A 575 7.75 -2.81 -25.64
N ASP A 576 7.77 -3.72 -24.67
CA ASP A 576 7.58 -5.16 -24.92
C ASP A 576 6.09 -5.50 -25.17
N LYS A 577 5.82 -6.23 -26.26
CA LYS A 577 4.46 -6.59 -26.71
C LYS A 577 3.73 -7.56 -25.78
N SER A 578 4.43 -8.49 -25.15
CA SER A 578 3.83 -9.45 -24.21
C SER A 578 3.33 -8.71 -22.96
N GLU A 579 4.15 -7.82 -22.43
CA GLU A 579 3.81 -6.95 -21.31
C GLU A 579 2.71 -5.95 -21.67
N ASP A 580 2.76 -5.32 -22.85
CA ASP A 580 1.74 -4.37 -23.28
C ASP A 580 0.35 -5.02 -23.43
N ASN A 581 0.30 -6.29 -23.84
CA ASN A 581 -0.96 -7.04 -23.91
C ASN A 581 -1.64 -7.17 -22.54
N LYS A 582 -0.87 -7.22 -21.44
CA LYS A 582 -1.44 -7.26 -20.08
C LYS A 582 -2.16 -5.95 -19.74
N LEU A 583 -1.79 -4.84 -20.37
CA LEU A 583 -2.36 -3.50 -20.14
C LEU A 583 -3.65 -3.22 -20.93
N LYS A 584 -4.12 -4.16 -21.76
CA LYS A 584 -5.32 -3.98 -22.61
C LYS A 584 -6.54 -3.55 -21.80
N LYS A 585 -6.82 -4.24 -20.68
CA LYS A 585 -7.96 -3.94 -19.81
C LYS A 585 -7.81 -2.61 -19.08
N TRP A 586 -6.60 -2.26 -18.67
CA TRP A 586 -6.32 -0.95 -18.08
C TRP A 586 -6.73 0.16 -19.04
N ARG A 587 -6.29 0.09 -20.30
CA ARG A 587 -6.65 1.07 -21.34
C ARG A 587 -8.16 1.12 -21.60
N ASP A 588 -8.79 -0.04 -21.76
CA ASP A 588 -10.25 -0.14 -22.00
C ASP A 588 -11.07 0.50 -20.87
N TYR A 589 -10.79 0.16 -19.60
CA TYR A 589 -11.50 0.78 -18.48
C TYR A 589 -11.13 2.25 -18.28
N SER A 590 -9.88 2.65 -18.54
CA SER A 590 -9.46 4.05 -18.45
C SER A 590 -10.24 4.95 -19.42
N GLU A 591 -10.41 4.50 -20.67
CA GLU A 591 -11.20 5.21 -21.68
C GLU A 591 -12.67 5.29 -21.29
N LYS A 592 -13.25 4.17 -20.86
CA LYS A 592 -14.64 4.13 -20.36
C LYS A 592 -14.89 5.04 -19.15
N LEU A 593 -13.93 5.09 -18.21
CA LEU A 593 -13.99 5.97 -17.05
C LEU A 593 -13.89 7.43 -17.46
N LYS A 594 -13.03 7.77 -18.43
CA LYS A 594 -12.94 9.12 -18.98
C LYS A 594 -14.29 9.56 -19.55
N ASP A 595 -14.91 8.73 -20.38
CA ASP A 595 -16.18 9.04 -21.03
C ASP A 595 -17.30 9.25 -20.01
N LEU A 596 -17.41 8.37 -19.01
CA LEU A 596 -18.38 8.55 -17.93
C LEU A 596 -18.07 9.75 -17.03
N ALA A 597 -16.80 10.06 -16.77
CA ALA A 597 -16.43 11.23 -15.99
C ALA A 597 -16.76 12.54 -16.73
N MET A 598 -16.66 12.55 -18.07
CA MET A 598 -17.16 13.65 -18.89
C MET A 598 -18.69 13.74 -18.82
N ALA A 599 -19.40 12.63 -19.06
CA ALA A 599 -20.87 12.58 -19.04
C ALA A 599 -21.46 12.99 -17.68
N ASN A 600 -20.81 12.59 -16.58
CA ASN A 600 -21.22 12.93 -15.22
C ASN A 600 -20.80 14.35 -14.79
N GLY A 601 -20.10 15.11 -15.64
CA GLY A 601 -19.69 16.49 -15.39
C GLY A 601 -18.52 16.66 -14.41
N GLU A 602 -17.68 15.63 -14.26
CA GLU A 602 -16.55 15.62 -13.32
C GLU A 602 -15.25 16.12 -13.90
N LEU A 603 -15.07 16.02 -15.21
CA LEU A 603 -13.91 16.55 -15.91
C LEU A 603 -14.19 17.99 -16.35
N GLY A 604 -13.32 18.93 -15.99
CA GLY A 604 -13.45 20.34 -16.36
C GLY A 604 -12.56 21.28 -15.53
N LYS A 605 -12.51 22.55 -15.94
CA LYS A 605 -11.74 23.58 -15.24
C LYS A 605 -12.28 23.75 -13.81
N ASN A 606 -11.38 23.80 -12.82
CA ASN A 606 -11.71 23.92 -11.38
C ASN A 606 -12.55 22.76 -10.81
N ARG A 607 -12.57 21.59 -11.45
CA ARG A 607 -13.16 20.37 -10.89
C ARG A 607 -12.10 19.50 -10.23
N MET A 608 -12.53 18.71 -9.25
CA MET A 608 -11.73 17.64 -8.65
C MET A 608 -12.34 16.30 -9.09
N PRO A 609 -11.85 15.68 -10.18
CA PRO A 609 -12.38 14.42 -10.69
C PRO A 609 -12.40 13.34 -9.59
N PHE A 610 -13.41 12.48 -9.59
CA PHE A 610 -13.51 11.35 -8.67
C PHE A 610 -13.52 11.74 -7.17
N HIS A 611 -13.89 12.98 -6.82
CA HIS A 611 -13.94 13.43 -5.42
C HIS A 611 -14.86 12.55 -4.56
N ASN A 612 -16.05 12.19 -5.06
CA ASN A 612 -17.02 11.34 -4.35
C ASN A 612 -16.75 9.83 -4.52
N SER A 613 -15.49 9.42 -4.71
CA SER A 613 -15.11 8.01 -4.87
C SER A 613 -14.23 7.52 -3.73
N LEU A 614 -14.49 6.30 -3.26
CA LEU A 614 -13.72 5.59 -2.24
C LEU A 614 -13.41 4.17 -2.70
N PHE A 615 -12.36 3.59 -2.14
CA PHE A 615 -12.00 2.20 -2.33
C PHE A 615 -11.75 1.60 -0.95
N MET A 616 -12.54 0.59 -0.58
CA MET A 616 -12.52 0.01 0.76
C MET A 616 -12.52 -1.51 0.69
N SER A 617 -11.98 -2.17 1.71
CA SER A 617 -12.14 -3.61 1.87
C SER A 617 -13.38 -3.95 2.69
N ILE A 618 -13.87 -5.18 2.56
CA ILE A 618 -14.92 -5.72 3.43
C ILE A 618 -14.51 -5.57 4.92
N PRO A 619 -13.30 -5.97 5.36
CA PRO A 619 -12.86 -5.73 6.74
C PRO A 619 -12.93 -4.26 7.20
N GLN A 620 -12.63 -3.29 6.34
CA GLN A 620 -12.75 -1.87 6.66
C GLN A 620 -14.23 -1.45 6.80
N ILE A 621 -15.11 -1.88 5.90
CA ILE A 621 -16.54 -1.58 5.99
C ILE A 621 -17.17 -2.20 7.23
N ILE A 622 -16.86 -3.47 7.52
CA ILE A 622 -17.33 -4.16 8.73
C ILE A 622 -16.82 -3.46 9.99
N MET A 623 -15.60 -2.90 9.99
CA MET A 623 -15.13 -2.08 11.11
C MET A 623 -15.99 -0.84 11.33
N LEU A 624 -16.33 -0.11 10.27
CA LEU A 624 -17.18 1.06 10.38
C LEU A 624 -18.57 0.69 10.89
N LEU A 625 -19.16 -0.39 10.37
CA LEU A 625 -20.43 -0.93 10.85
C LEU A 625 -20.36 -1.31 12.34
N ASP A 626 -19.33 -2.07 12.76
CA ASP A 626 -19.09 -2.46 14.17
C ASP A 626 -19.04 -1.24 15.10
N LYS A 627 -18.43 -0.15 14.63
CA LYS A 627 -18.22 1.08 15.40
C LYS A 627 -19.29 2.15 15.23
N SER A 628 -20.35 1.84 14.49
CA SER A 628 -21.52 2.72 14.36
C SER A 628 -22.69 2.15 15.16
N GLU A 629 -23.37 3.01 15.90
CA GLU A 629 -24.60 2.70 16.62
C GLU A 629 -25.81 2.61 15.68
N ASN A 630 -25.80 3.37 14.59
CA ASN A 630 -26.89 3.44 13.62
C ASN A 630 -26.41 3.82 12.21
N ALA A 631 -27.33 3.79 11.24
CA ALA A 631 -27.07 4.11 9.84
C ALA A 631 -26.46 5.52 9.64
N ASN A 632 -26.95 6.53 10.36
CA ASN A 632 -26.49 7.90 10.20
C ASN A 632 -25.02 8.05 10.64
N GLU A 633 -24.64 7.42 11.74
CA GLU A 633 -23.25 7.41 12.21
C GLU A 633 -22.32 6.69 11.22
N PHE A 634 -22.74 5.55 10.67
CA PHE A 634 -21.99 4.83 9.64
C PHE A 634 -21.67 5.72 8.43
N PHE A 635 -22.67 6.40 7.88
CA PHE A 635 -22.47 7.27 6.73
C PHE A 635 -21.68 8.54 7.07
N LYS A 636 -21.77 9.05 8.30
CA LYS A 636 -20.87 10.12 8.79
C LYS A 636 -19.41 9.66 8.79
N HIS A 637 -19.13 8.41 9.20
CA HIS A 637 -17.77 7.87 9.12
C HIS A 637 -17.30 7.70 7.67
N ILE A 638 -18.13 7.17 6.78
CA ILE A 638 -17.79 7.07 5.34
C ILE A 638 -17.44 8.45 4.77
N LYS A 639 -18.30 9.45 4.99
CA LYS A 639 -18.12 10.83 4.48
C LYS A 639 -16.82 11.47 4.98
N SER A 640 -16.36 11.11 6.17
CA SER A 640 -15.13 11.68 6.74
C SER A 640 -13.86 11.31 5.98
N PHE A 641 -13.80 10.12 5.37
CA PHE A 641 -12.65 9.71 4.55
C PHE A 641 -12.53 10.52 3.26
N ILE A 642 -13.60 11.22 2.84
CA ILE A 642 -13.57 12.10 1.66
C ILE A 642 -12.91 13.44 2.02
N GLY A 643 -13.18 13.96 3.22
CA GLY A 643 -12.78 15.31 3.63
C GLY A 643 -11.52 15.39 4.49
N THR A 644 -11.05 14.29 5.06
CA THR A 644 -9.94 14.30 6.02
C THR A 644 -8.93 13.20 5.72
N THR A 645 -7.64 13.55 5.71
CA THR A 645 -6.53 12.60 5.63
C THR A 645 -5.37 13.10 6.51
N THR A 646 -4.69 12.18 7.19
CA THR A 646 -3.44 12.43 7.89
C THR A 646 -2.21 12.04 7.05
N GLY A 647 -2.42 11.57 5.83
CA GLY A 647 -1.36 11.11 4.93
C GLY A 647 -0.75 9.76 5.34
N SER A 648 -1.33 9.06 6.33
CA SER A 648 -0.86 7.76 6.81
C SER A 648 -0.98 6.65 5.74
N ARG A 649 -1.86 6.87 4.75
CA ARG A 649 -2.25 5.89 3.73
C ARG A 649 -2.68 4.55 4.34
N ASP A 650 -3.26 4.58 5.54
CA ASP A 650 -3.81 3.42 6.23
C ASP A 650 -5.19 3.77 6.77
N THR A 651 -6.24 3.22 6.14
CA THR A 651 -7.65 3.51 6.47
C THR A 651 -7.96 3.25 7.94
N TYR A 652 -7.32 2.26 8.57
CA TYR A 652 -7.50 1.95 9.98
C TYR A 652 -6.96 3.07 10.89
N THR A 653 -5.78 3.59 10.58
CA THR A 653 -5.15 4.71 11.28
C THR A 653 -5.94 6.01 11.08
N GLU A 654 -6.36 6.30 9.85
CA GLU A 654 -7.25 7.45 9.57
C GLU A 654 -8.53 7.39 10.42
N PHE A 655 -9.12 6.20 10.55
CA PHE A 655 -10.31 6.00 11.37
C PHE A 655 -10.05 6.23 12.87
N LEU A 656 -8.94 5.72 13.41
CA LEU A 656 -8.56 5.93 14.81
C LEU A 656 -8.28 7.41 15.12
N ASN A 657 -7.61 8.10 14.20
CA ASN A 657 -7.36 9.54 14.32
C ASN A 657 -8.68 10.32 14.35
N ARG A 658 -9.64 9.94 13.51
CA ARG A 658 -10.99 10.49 13.56
C ARG A 658 -11.65 10.24 14.90
N LEU A 659 -11.69 9.00 15.40
CA LEU A 659 -12.33 8.70 16.70
C LEU A 659 -11.73 9.55 17.82
N THR A 660 -10.40 9.67 17.84
CA THR A 660 -9.68 10.51 18.81
C THR A 660 -10.07 11.98 18.70
N PHE A 661 -10.22 12.50 17.48
CA PHE A 661 -10.70 13.86 17.25
C PHE A 661 -12.14 14.05 17.75
N LEU A 662 -13.04 13.11 17.46
CA LEU A 662 -14.43 13.16 17.92
C LEU A 662 -14.53 13.16 19.44
N ASP A 663 -13.72 12.33 20.11
CA ASP A 663 -13.69 12.27 21.57
C ASP A 663 -13.19 13.57 22.19
N ARG A 664 -12.21 14.23 21.56
CA ARG A 664 -11.74 15.57 21.99
C ARG A 664 -12.82 16.64 21.80
N CYS A 665 -13.48 16.68 20.64
CA CYS A 665 -14.58 17.61 20.42
C CYS A 665 -15.69 17.44 21.46
N LYS A 666 -16.08 16.19 21.77
CA LYS A 666 -17.05 15.89 22.82
C LYS A 666 -16.58 16.37 24.20
N ALA A 667 -15.32 16.13 24.55
CA ALA A 667 -14.75 16.58 25.83
C ALA A 667 -14.71 18.11 25.96
N GLU A 668 -14.55 18.82 24.84
CA GLU A 668 -14.50 20.28 24.76
C GLU A 668 -15.87 20.93 24.53
N GLY A 669 -16.94 20.15 24.38
CA GLY A 669 -18.29 20.65 24.09
C GLY A 669 -18.43 21.26 22.69
N LEU A 670 -17.54 20.92 21.76
CA LEU A 670 -17.56 21.38 20.37
C LEU A 670 -18.56 20.57 19.53
N PRO A 671 -19.25 21.19 18.56
CA PRO A 671 -20.09 20.46 17.61
C PRO A 671 -19.23 19.54 16.72
N VAL A 672 -19.78 18.37 16.40
CA VAL A 672 -19.14 17.27 15.65
C VAL A 672 -19.75 17.06 14.28
#